data_AF-A0AAN6UNC2-F1
#
_entry.id   AF-A0AAN6UNC2-F1
#
_cell.length_a   1.000
_cell.length_b   1.000
_cell.length_c   1.000
_cell.angle_alpha   90.00
_cell.angle_beta   90.00
_cell.angle_gamma   90.00
#
_symmetry.space_group_name_H-M   'P 1'
#
loop_
_entity.id
_entity.type
_entity.pdbx_description
1 polymer ?
#
loop_
_entity_poly.entity_id
_entity_poly.type
_entity_poly.pdbx_seq_one_letter_code
_entity_poly.pdbx_strand_id
1 'polypeptide(L)'
;MAPSFLNFKELRRRSRASFRTERSIDSSSDSASNVPTPTSGSLTPPSIRQQSDTALDQLPKEQPQPPPAVTVTRPQTQPCSSGASNRYSVSGMAGLGSPAPGGRGSSLPVSHYSPRITNVSENTWVYQKVLLVYGVIGDPSHQSVDGTLTVSRLDDNFPPVSWPVCESRFKALVYLNPGANRLRFDFSSPKLANSGSSNHIHASYLTVHMIPPVGAPPLQLAVLLAKDSPGTFDAVPTRIEREGNGLDVAIRKFRMGAYLWQAFTAEQMWRNKLGRRVFRFEEEWTTGTANHRDMETGTLRSEARVHIIRTEKTMAELRDLNRAQQNPDAADAGGLYGIAADAVRDHFKPLPGQKLYVSVLLLDAHWDTSSRTILGHAALGGSAGDLHLGIFGSHCLQSYPASLEEVVPAFTDCTPTDTNHVSNDCNDAGSSWEAANIGIGAHLHETGHLLGLPHQESGIMARDYVTLNRTFLAREAYSTRTKSKGGPVSQDDECAWHRLDCLRLRSHPCFRLPNDPVLSPDESVQGWPMDGALTVMAATGAAYVEIYAEGDGECHHWIEYPPAENGSIQRMVTLTEAELRNKLPEGRRKGKLRISVKSWGGGTLDIDDFGKLCSKESCVKIPSALPGLPKTAFRGKRLGHSQMGGSEAHEVVFTSTLKQDRVLSRIVFYHGSAVDGMEFVYDDDSRQLFGKRGGKEGGDSFDMDIRRGEYITGFFVRAGFWIDGIQVLTSMGRRSPLFGNAHSGDAYVSTASGALFGSLLAHALTLPCVQPYANTAKRLQHLRCHGQLRALARWLLGHHHEMRALFLLLSWVAWRAKYQSNGYCIFFGLGEYF
;
A
#
# COMPACT_ATOMS: atom_id res chain seq x y z
N MET A 1 13.20 50.18 22.97
CA MET A 1 14.62 50.59 23.00
C MET A 1 15.38 49.63 23.91
N ALA A 2 16.66 49.41 23.66
CA ALA A 2 17.64 48.78 24.58
C ALA A 2 18.97 49.53 24.39
N PRO A 3 19.81 49.69 25.43
CA PRO A 3 20.78 48.66 25.84
C PRO A 3 20.86 48.53 27.39
N SER A 4 21.79 47.85 28.08
CA SER A 4 23.05 47.17 27.70
C SER A 4 23.45 46.08 28.73
N PHE A 5 24.30 45.15 28.27
CA PHE A 5 25.26 44.31 29.01
C PHE A 5 25.46 44.46 30.53
N LEU A 6 25.60 43.30 31.21
CA LEU A 6 26.86 42.95 31.91
C LEU A 6 27.06 41.43 31.94
N ASN A 7 28.30 40.97 32.18
CA ASN A 7 28.73 39.58 32.03
C ASN A 7 29.81 39.25 33.07
N PHE A 8 29.72 38.09 33.75
CA PHE A 8 30.77 37.59 34.64
C PHE A 8 30.96 36.08 34.52
N LYS A 9 32.22 35.66 34.63
CA LYS A 9 32.69 34.29 34.41
C LYS A 9 33.15 33.62 35.70
N GLU A 10 33.14 32.29 35.67
CA GLU A 10 34.08 31.37 36.33
C GLU A 10 34.30 31.49 37.85
N LEU A 11 33.78 30.49 38.58
CA LEU A 11 34.40 29.98 39.81
C LEU A 11 34.39 28.44 39.77
N ARG A 12 35.54 27.81 40.09
CA ARG A 12 35.72 26.35 39.93
C ARG A 12 36.63 25.76 41.02
N ARG A 13 36.27 24.54 41.45
CA ARG A 13 37.05 23.51 42.19
C ARG A 13 37.19 23.60 43.74
N ARG A 14 36.71 22.48 44.33
CA ARG A 14 37.37 21.58 45.31
C ARG A 14 37.50 21.96 46.79
N SER A 15 37.04 21.02 47.61
CA SER A 15 37.81 20.47 48.74
C SER A 15 37.95 18.93 48.56
N ARG A 16 38.96 18.30 49.18
CA ARG A 16 39.16 16.83 49.24
C ARG A 16 40.18 16.48 50.33
N ALA A 17 39.84 15.59 51.25
CA ALA A 17 40.75 15.03 52.27
C ALA A 17 40.20 13.70 52.83
N SER A 18 40.96 12.83 53.51
CA SER A 18 42.15 12.07 53.06
C SER A 18 42.80 11.32 54.24
N PHE A 19 43.00 10.00 54.14
CA PHE A 19 44.03 9.20 54.87
C PHE A 19 44.22 7.88 54.08
N ARG A 20 45.44 7.52 53.64
CA ARG A 20 46.45 6.64 54.28
C ARG A 20 46.02 5.15 54.37
N THR A 21 46.81 4.12 54.04
CA THR A 21 48.09 3.90 53.29
C THR A 21 48.34 2.36 53.18
N GLU A 22 49.40 1.71 52.65
CA GLU A 22 50.68 2.08 51.98
C GLU A 22 50.86 1.35 50.61
N ARG A 23 51.64 0.25 50.55
CA ARG A 23 52.01 -0.59 49.39
C ARG A 23 52.53 -1.96 49.85
N SER A 24 52.31 -3.01 49.06
CA SER A 24 53.26 -4.12 48.91
C SER A 24 53.16 -4.69 47.49
N ILE A 25 54.11 -5.53 47.10
CA ILE A 25 54.22 -6.17 45.78
C ILE A 25 54.48 -7.64 46.05
N ASP A 26 53.71 -8.56 45.45
CA ASP A 26 54.30 -9.80 44.94
C ASP A 26 53.38 -10.50 43.91
N SER A 27 53.78 -11.70 43.50
CA SER A 27 53.40 -12.38 42.26
C SER A 27 52.85 -13.80 42.47
N SER A 28 52.51 -14.47 41.36
CA SER A 28 52.28 -15.92 41.15
C SER A 28 50.85 -16.53 41.22
N SER A 29 50.66 -17.49 40.30
CA SER A 29 49.77 -18.67 40.25
C SER A 29 48.24 -18.57 40.41
N ASP A 30 47.58 -19.00 39.32
CA ASP A 30 46.51 -20.00 39.22
C ASP A 30 45.17 -19.84 39.98
N SER A 31 44.09 -19.93 39.19
CA SER A 31 42.70 -19.82 39.64
C SER A 31 42.03 -21.19 39.74
N ALA A 32 41.26 -21.41 40.82
CA ALA A 32 40.55 -22.67 41.04
C ALA A 32 39.15 -22.49 41.66
N SER A 33 38.20 -23.25 41.09
CA SER A 33 36.88 -23.64 41.64
C SER A 33 35.76 -22.60 41.86
N ASN A 34 34.70 -22.81 41.08
CA ASN A 34 33.29 -22.96 41.49
C ASN A 34 32.53 -21.83 42.22
N VAL A 35 31.49 -21.31 41.53
CA VAL A 35 30.35 -20.60 42.12
C VAL A 35 29.07 -21.41 41.84
N PRO A 36 28.23 -21.72 42.85
CA PRO A 36 26.89 -22.28 42.65
C PRO A 36 25.81 -21.17 42.56
N THR A 37 24.71 -21.44 41.85
CA THR A 37 23.53 -20.53 41.80
C THR A 37 22.22 -21.28 42.08
N PRO A 38 21.33 -20.74 42.94
CA PRO A 38 20.02 -21.34 43.26
C PRO A 38 18.87 -20.83 42.34
N THR A 39 17.70 -21.43 42.50
CA THR A 39 16.51 -21.35 41.61
C THR A 39 15.37 -20.48 42.14
N SER A 40 14.48 -19.98 41.26
CA SER A 40 13.03 -20.35 41.22
C SER A 40 12.13 -19.45 40.33
N GLY A 41 11.08 -20.04 39.72
CA GLY A 41 10.00 -19.37 38.96
C GLY A 41 10.31 -19.13 37.45
N SER A 42 9.80 -19.87 36.44
CA SER A 42 8.59 -20.72 36.26
C SER A 42 7.28 -19.92 36.09
N LEU A 43 6.33 -20.22 35.19
CA LEU A 43 6.03 -21.40 34.33
C LEU A 43 5.85 -20.96 32.84
N THR A 44 5.90 -21.75 31.76
CA THR A 44 5.34 -23.10 31.48
C THR A 44 6.16 -23.90 30.42
N PRO A 45 6.06 -25.25 30.34
CA PRO A 45 6.85 -26.10 29.41
C PRO A 45 6.07 -26.70 28.19
N PRO A 46 6.77 -27.20 27.16
CA PRO A 46 6.19 -27.90 26.00
C PRO A 46 6.00 -29.43 26.23
N SER A 47 5.33 -30.12 25.29
CA SER A 47 5.00 -31.56 25.38
C SER A 47 5.36 -32.36 24.13
N ILE A 48 5.86 -33.60 24.28
CA ILE A 48 6.16 -34.56 23.19
C ILE A 48 5.64 -35.98 23.53
N ARG A 49 4.96 -36.57 22.53
CA ARG A 49 4.64 -37.98 22.19
C ARG A 49 4.80 -39.15 23.19
N GLN A 50 3.69 -39.91 23.28
CA GLN A 50 3.56 -41.40 23.21
C GLN A 50 4.03 -42.31 24.36
N GLN A 51 3.05 -42.89 25.09
CA GLN A 51 2.78 -44.33 25.37
C GLN A 51 1.57 -44.40 26.34
N SER A 52 0.41 -45.00 25.99
CA SER A 52 -0.01 -46.42 26.17
C SER A 52 0.07 -46.94 27.63
N ASP A 53 -0.92 -47.62 28.22
CA ASP A 53 -2.09 -48.30 27.62
C ASP A 53 -3.27 -48.57 28.61
N THR A 54 -4.36 -49.15 28.09
CA THR A 54 -5.43 -49.96 28.74
C THR A 54 -6.13 -49.45 30.03
N ALA A 55 -7.45 -49.21 29.95
CA ALA A 55 -8.48 -50.14 30.43
C ALA A 55 -9.84 -49.47 30.73
N LEU A 56 -10.84 -49.63 29.85
CA LEU A 56 -12.28 -49.60 30.19
C LEU A 56 -13.16 -50.01 29.00
N ASP A 57 -13.30 -51.31 28.78
CA ASP A 57 -14.37 -51.87 27.94
C ASP A 57 -15.70 -51.93 28.70
N GLN A 58 -16.75 -51.32 28.15
CA GLN A 58 -18.11 -51.91 28.15
C GLN A 58 -19.07 -51.14 27.23
N LEU A 59 -19.45 -51.78 26.12
CA LEU A 59 -20.59 -51.38 25.28
C LEU A 59 -21.90 -51.87 25.91
N PRO A 60 -23.02 -51.16 25.65
CA PRO A 60 -24.07 -51.81 24.85
C PRO A 60 -24.28 -51.15 23.48
N LYS A 61 -24.88 -51.91 22.55
CA LYS A 61 -25.36 -51.40 21.25
C LYS A 61 -26.81 -50.93 21.37
N GLU A 62 -27.14 -49.80 20.75
CA GLU A 62 -28.45 -49.60 20.12
C GLU A 62 -28.36 -48.51 19.03
N GLN A 63 -29.18 -48.61 17.98
CA GLN A 63 -29.32 -47.60 16.92
C GLN A 63 -30.67 -46.88 17.07
N PRO A 64 -30.70 -45.56 16.83
CA PRO A 64 -31.71 -45.03 15.91
C PRO A 64 -31.16 -44.06 14.86
N GLN A 65 -32.06 -43.59 13.99
CA GLN A 65 -31.80 -42.81 12.78
C GLN A 65 -31.34 -41.35 13.04
N PRO A 66 -30.69 -40.69 12.07
CA PRO A 66 -30.32 -39.28 12.17
C PRO A 66 -31.54 -38.34 12.10
N PRO A 67 -31.53 -37.20 12.84
CA PRO A 67 -32.59 -36.19 12.76
C PRO A 67 -32.53 -35.37 11.45
N PRO A 68 -33.66 -34.75 11.04
CA PRO A 68 -33.74 -34.01 9.77
C PRO A 68 -33.01 -32.66 9.81
N ALA A 69 -32.59 -32.19 8.63
CA ALA A 69 -31.89 -30.92 8.47
C ALA A 69 -32.79 -29.70 8.74
N VAL A 70 -32.29 -28.75 9.53
CA VAL A 70 -32.97 -27.47 9.81
C VAL A 70 -32.70 -26.47 8.68
N THR A 71 -33.72 -26.16 7.89
CA THR A 71 -33.66 -25.14 6.84
C THR A 71 -33.75 -23.73 7.44
N VAL A 72 -32.65 -22.97 7.36
CA VAL A 72 -32.63 -21.55 7.76
C VAL A 72 -33.25 -20.70 6.65
N THR A 73 -34.56 -20.46 6.73
CA THR A 73 -35.28 -19.59 5.79
C THR A 73 -34.98 -18.10 6.04
N ARG A 74 -34.40 -17.46 5.03
CA ARG A 74 -34.20 -16.00 4.95
C ARG A 74 -35.55 -15.27 5.06
N PRO A 75 -35.74 -14.31 5.99
CA PRO A 75 -36.97 -13.55 6.08
C PRO A 75 -37.25 -12.77 4.78
N GLN A 76 -38.46 -12.91 4.24
CA GLN A 76 -38.92 -12.10 3.11
C GLN A 76 -39.44 -10.76 3.61
N THR A 77 -39.07 -9.68 2.92
CA THR A 77 -39.67 -8.36 3.10
C THR A 77 -41.00 -8.29 2.35
N GLN A 78 -42.11 -8.07 3.07
CA GLN A 78 -43.37 -7.60 2.46
C GLN A 78 -43.76 -6.23 3.04
N PRO A 79 -44.41 -5.35 2.24
CA PRO A 79 -44.78 -4.01 2.67
C PRO A 79 -46.12 -4.00 3.42
N CYS A 80 -46.15 -3.44 4.63
CA CYS A 80 -47.40 -3.11 5.31
C CYS A 80 -47.81 -1.67 4.99
N SER A 81 -48.88 -1.52 4.21
CA SER A 81 -49.55 -0.24 4.01
C SER A 81 -50.82 -0.16 4.88
N SER A 82 -50.92 0.89 5.69
CA SER A 82 -52.18 1.53 6.10
C SER A 82 -51.87 2.79 6.89
N GLY A 83 -52.67 3.84 6.70
CA GLY A 83 -52.48 5.12 7.38
C GLY A 83 -53.26 5.20 8.69
N ALA A 84 -52.62 5.75 9.73
CA ALA A 84 -53.29 6.20 10.94
C ALA A 84 -52.81 7.62 11.28
N SER A 85 -53.68 8.61 11.12
CA SER A 85 -53.39 9.99 11.52
C SER A 85 -53.31 10.09 13.03
N ASN A 86 -52.19 10.58 13.56
CA ASN A 86 -51.99 10.77 15.00
C ASN A 86 -51.19 12.05 15.26
N ARG A 87 -51.88 13.10 15.72
CA ARG A 87 -51.25 14.36 16.16
C ARG A 87 -50.72 14.18 17.58
N TYR A 88 -49.40 14.14 17.76
CA TYR A 88 -48.78 14.15 19.09
C TYR A 88 -47.77 15.28 19.25
N SER A 89 -48.31 16.48 19.51
CA SER A 89 -47.54 17.58 20.13
C SER A 89 -47.39 17.31 21.63
N VAL A 90 -46.17 17.02 22.10
CA VAL A 90 -45.90 16.77 23.52
C VAL A 90 -45.02 17.88 24.09
N SER A 91 -45.66 18.93 24.61
CA SER A 91 -45.00 20.00 25.34
C SER A 91 -44.72 19.58 26.79
N GLY A 92 -43.47 19.66 27.22
CA GLY A 92 -43.08 19.82 28.63
C GLY A 92 -43.60 18.81 29.64
N MET A 93 -43.08 17.59 29.65
CA MET A 93 -43.15 16.70 30.82
C MET A 93 -41.78 16.13 31.19
N ALA A 94 -41.43 16.21 32.49
CA ALA A 94 -40.35 15.43 33.06
C ALA A 94 -40.79 13.96 33.15
N GLY A 95 -40.11 13.06 32.42
CA GLY A 95 -40.51 11.66 32.30
C GLY A 95 -39.84 10.91 31.14
N LEU A 96 -39.33 11.63 30.14
CA LEU A 96 -38.42 11.09 29.13
C LEU A 96 -37.01 10.94 29.73
N GLY A 97 -36.70 9.77 30.26
CA GLY A 97 -35.36 9.41 30.72
C GLY A 97 -34.55 8.70 29.63
N SER A 98 -33.22 8.90 29.63
CA SER A 98 -32.29 8.17 28.76
C SER A 98 -32.38 6.66 29.02
N PRO A 99 -32.29 5.79 28.00
CA PRO A 99 -32.34 4.34 28.19
C PRO A 99 -31.17 3.85 29.06
N ALA A 100 -31.47 3.00 30.05
CA ALA A 100 -30.48 2.51 30.99
C ALA A 100 -29.44 1.57 30.31
N PRO A 101 -28.14 1.65 30.67
CA PRO A 101 -27.07 0.82 30.10
C PRO A 101 -27.10 -0.62 30.66
N GLY A 102 -28.17 -1.36 30.36
CA GLY A 102 -28.40 -2.74 30.77
C GLY A 102 -29.85 -3.13 30.51
N GLY A 103 -30.09 -4.15 29.67
CA GLY A 103 -31.40 -4.46 29.08
C GLY A 103 -32.46 -5.09 30.00
N ARG A 104 -32.69 -4.53 31.20
CA ARG A 104 -33.78 -4.89 32.12
C ARG A 104 -34.36 -3.66 32.82
N GLY A 105 -35.09 -2.86 32.06
CA GLY A 105 -35.92 -1.76 32.54
C GLY A 105 -37.09 -1.52 31.59
N SER A 106 -38.17 -0.90 32.06
CA SER A 106 -39.30 -0.50 31.21
C SER A 106 -38.82 0.46 30.12
N SER A 107 -39.24 0.24 28.88
CA SER A 107 -38.87 1.09 27.74
C SER A 107 -39.49 2.49 27.87
N LEU A 108 -38.76 3.41 28.52
CA LEU A 108 -39.05 4.83 28.47
C LEU A 108 -39.06 5.29 27.00
N PRO A 109 -39.98 6.18 26.59
CA PRO A 109 -40.00 6.65 25.20
C PRO A 109 -38.69 7.36 24.87
N VAL A 110 -37.93 6.84 23.91
CA VAL A 110 -36.73 7.51 23.39
C VAL A 110 -37.18 8.77 22.68
N SER A 111 -36.57 9.92 23.00
CA SER A 111 -36.93 11.20 22.39
C SER A 111 -36.76 11.15 20.87
N HIS A 112 -37.70 11.74 20.13
CA HIS A 112 -37.64 11.84 18.66
C HIS A 112 -36.33 12.46 18.15
N TYR A 113 -35.79 13.45 18.87
CA TYR A 113 -34.52 14.12 18.53
C TYR A 113 -33.25 13.40 19.06
N SER A 114 -33.35 12.16 19.55
CA SER A 114 -32.16 11.39 19.96
C SER A 114 -31.31 11.01 18.73
N PRO A 115 -29.98 11.07 18.78
CA PRO A 115 -29.14 10.82 17.59
C PRO A 115 -29.28 9.40 17.03
N ARG A 116 -29.66 9.28 15.76
CA ARG A 116 -29.78 8.02 15.01
C ARG A 116 -28.54 7.81 14.15
N ILE A 117 -27.62 6.97 14.61
CA ILE A 117 -26.38 6.62 13.89
C ILE A 117 -26.70 5.68 12.72
N THR A 118 -26.06 5.88 11.56
CA THR A 118 -26.41 5.17 10.31
C THR A 118 -25.30 4.29 9.72
N ASN A 119 -24.02 4.53 10.02
CA ASN A 119 -22.88 3.80 9.41
C ASN A 119 -22.16 2.81 10.36
N VAL A 120 -22.55 2.75 11.63
CA VAL A 120 -21.97 1.86 12.66
C VAL A 120 -23.10 1.24 13.48
N SER A 121 -22.95 -0.04 13.86
CA SER A 121 -23.92 -0.80 14.66
C SER A 121 -23.38 -1.14 16.05
N GLU A 122 -24.28 -1.44 16.98
CA GLU A 122 -23.92 -1.80 18.37
C GLU A 122 -22.99 -3.03 18.42
N ASN A 123 -21.96 -2.98 19.26
CA ASN A 123 -20.89 -3.97 19.42
C ASN A 123 -20.07 -4.28 18.14
N THR A 124 -20.00 -3.34 17.19
CA THR A 124 -19.15 -3.48 15.98
C THR A 124 -17.66 -3.46 16.34
N TRP A 125 -16.87 -4.29 15.64
CA TRP A 125 -15.40 -4.29 15.70
C TRP A 125 -14.78 -3.36 14.64
N VAL A 126 -13.82 -2.54 15.04
CA VAL A 126 -13.12 -1.56 14.19
C VAL A 126 -11.61 -1.58 14.45
N TYR A 127 -10.81 -1.02 13.53
CA TYR A 127 -9.36 -1.24 13.48
C TYR A 127 -8.53 0.04 13.40
N GLN A 128 -9.18 1.21 13.46
CA GLN A 128 -8.58 2.53 13.40
C GLN A 128 -8.80 3.33 14.70
N LYS A 129 -7.92 4.29 14.99
CA LYS A 129 -8.00 5.10 16.23
C LYS A 129 -9.10 6.15 16.20
N VAL A 130 -9.34 6.77 15.04
CA VAL A 130 -10.41 7.75 14.87
C VAL A 130 -11.50 7.18 13.98
N LEU A 131 -12.69 6.99 14.56
CA LEU A 131 -13.88 6.48 13.87
C LEU A 131 -14.76 7.64 13.41
N LEU A 132 -15.09 7.67 12.12
CA LEU A 132 -16.07 8.59 11.58
C LEU A 132 -17.48 8.00 11.70
N VAL A 133 -18.37 8.77 12.32
CA VAL A 133 -19.76 8.42 12.62
C VAL A 133 -20.69 9.41 11.92
N TYR A 134 -21.68 8.88 11.19
CA TYR A 134 -22.72 9.64 10.51
C TYR A 134 -24.07 9.35 11.14
N GLY A 135 -24.99 10.30 11.09
CA GLY A 135 -26.35 10.08 11.54
C GLY A 135 -27.32 11.23 11.31
N VAL A 136 -28.54 11.04 11.81
CA VAL A 136 -29.66 11.98 11.68
C VAL A 136 -30.35 12.26 13.02
N ILE A 137 -30.91 13.47 13.15
CA ILE A 137 -31.59 13.98 14.34
C ILE A 137 -33.07 14.24 14.02
N GLY A 138 -33.99 13.57 14.71
CA GLY A 138 -35.41 13.65 14.36
C GLY A 138 -35.69 13.08 12.97
N ASP A 139 -36.80 13.51 12.35
CA ASP A 139 -37.16 13.17 10.99
C ASP A 139 -36.95 14.38 10.04
N PRO A 140 -35.94 14.33 9.15
CA PRO A 140 -35.66 15.41 8.20
C PRO A 140 -36.81 15.73 7.24
N SER A 141 -37.73 14.79 6.99
CA SER A 141 -38.86 14.97 6.07
C SER A 141 -40.00 15.81 6.67
N HIS A 142 -40.08 15.88 8.00
CA HIS A 142 -41.10 16.65 8.71
C HIS A 142 -40.59 18.02 9.16
N GLN A 143 -39.40 18.08 9.78
CA GLN A 143 -38.79 19.34 10.21
C GLN A 143 -37.28 19.17 10.40
N SER A 144 -36.49 19.89 9.61
CA SER A 144 -35.04 19.94 9.78
C SER A 144 -34.64 20.80 10.99
N VAL A 145 -33.66 20.33 11.78
CA VAL A 145 -33.20 20.99 13.01
C VAL A 145 -31.67 21.11 13.01
N ASP A 146 -31.19 22.31 13.33
CA ASP A 146 -29.77 22.60 13.51
C ASP A 146 -29.42 22.62 15.00
N GLY A 147 -28.17 22.34 15.36
CA GLY A 147 -27.72 22.34 16.74
C GLY A 147 -26.33 21.76 16.91
N THR A 148 -26.09 21.16 18.07
CA THR A 148 -24.80 20.59 18.44
C THR A 148 -24.98 19.17 18.98
N LEU A 149 -24.13 18.27 18.49
CA LEU A 149 -23.99 16.90 18.97
C LEU A 149 -22.72 16.81 19.82
N THR A 150 -22.85 16.51 21.11
CA THR A 150 -21.72 16.21 21.98
C THR A 150 -21.49 14.71 22.00
N VAL A 151 -20.27 14.25 21.72
CA VAL A 151 -19.87 12.85 21.88
C VAL A 151 -18.99 12.72 23.12
N SER A 152 -19.37 11.83 24.04
CA SER A 152 -18.66 11.55 25.28
C SER A 152 -18.43 10.04 25.46
N ARG A 153 -17.49 9.66 26.33
CA ARG A 153 -17.29 8.28 26.77
C ARG A 153 -17.91 8.08 28.15
N LEU A 154 -18.51 6.92 28.40
CA LEU A 154 -19.06 6.57 29.72
C LEU A 154 -18.00 6.24 30.80
N ASP A 155 -16.72 6.35 30.47
CA ASP A 155 -15.58 6.19 31.39
C ASP A 155 -14.80 7.50 31.62
N ASP A 156 -15.27 8.62 31.03
CA ASP A 156 -14.63 9.95 31.03
C ASP A 156 -13.13 9.98 30.63
N ASN A 157 -12.61 8.88 30.06
CA ASN A 157 -11.19 8.67 29.76
C ASN A 157 -10.71 9.42 28.49
N PHE A 158 -11.62 10.12 27.81
CA PHE A 158 -11.32 11.05 26.72
C PHE A 158 -12.28 12.25 26.82
N PRO A 159 -11.81 13.51 26.70
CA PRO A 159 -12.67 14.68 26.80
C PRO A 159 -13.83 14.67 25.77
N PRO A 160 -15.03 15.14 26.13
CA PRO A 160 -16.14 15.22 25.18
C PRO A 160 -15.84 16.19 24.02
N VAL A 161 -16.22 15.81 22.79
CA VAL A 161 -16.03 16.62 21.57
C VAL A 161 -17.37 16.95 20.94
N SER A 162 -17.54 18.21 20.53
CA SER A 162 -18.79 18.75 19.98
C SER A 162 -18.73 18.94 18.47
N TRP A 163 -19.81 18.51 17.80
CA TRP A 163 -19.94 18.50 16.34
C TRP A 163 -21.20 19.26 15.89
N PRO A 164 -21.18 19.98 14.76
CA PRO A 164 -22.34 20.67 14.25
C PRO A 164 -23.39 19.69 13.70
N VAL A 165 -24.65 19.94 14.03
CA VAL A 165 -25.81 19.35 13.34
C VAL A 165 -26.36 20.42 12.40
N CYS A 166 -26.44 20.10 11.11
CA CYS A 166 -27.02 20.96 10.09
C CYS A 166 -28.15 20.22 9.39
N GLU A 167 -29.33 20.85 9.29
CA GLU A 167 -30.50 20.31 8.61
C GLU A 167 -30.83 18.85 9.02
N SER A 168 -30.84 18.60 10.34
CA SER A 168 -31.07 17.27 10.95
C SER A 168 -30.03 16.19 10.60
N ARG A 169 -28.85 16.54 10.06
CA ARG A 169 -27.77 15.60 9.72
C ARG A 169 -26.46 15.98 10.44
N PHE A 170 -25.66 14.97 10.80
CA PHE A 170 -24.37 15.17 11.45
C PHE A 170 -23.28 14.24 10.92
N LYS A 171 -22.03 14.66 11.11
CA LYS A 171 -20.80 13.87 10.93
C LYS A 171 -19.91 14.15 12.14
N ALA A 172 -19.35 13.12 12.75
CA ALA A 172 -18.57 13.23 13.98
C ALA A 172 -17.36 12.29 13.97
N LEU A 173 -16.19 12.79 14.34
CA LEU A 173 -15.00 11.96 14.56
C LEU A 173 -14.92 11.59 16.04
N VAL A 174 -14.64 10.31 16.31
CA VAL A 174 -14.63 9.74 17.66
C VAL A 174 -13.29 9.07 17.92
N TYR A 175 -12.59 9.51 18.96
CA TYR A 175 -11.34 8.90 19.42
C TYR A 175 -11.61 7.60 20.17
N LEU A 176 -10.96 6.51 19.76
CA LEU A 176 -11.12 5.18 20.32
C LEU A 176 -9.83 4.70 20.99
N ASN A 177 -10.03 4.13 22.19
CA ASN A 177 -9.00 3.36 22.90
C ASN A 177 -9.11 1.88 22.49
N PRO A 178 -8.01 1.11 22.49
CA PRO A 178 -8.05 -0.33 22.33
C PRO A 178 -9.01 -0.99 23.35
N GLY A 179 -9.76 -2.00 22.92
CA GLY A 179 -10.81 -2.64 23.72
C GLY A 179 -12.18 -2.01 23.51
N ALA A 180 -13.01 -1.99 24.57
CA ALA A 180 -14.39 -1.52 24.49
C ALA A 180 -14.50 0.01 24.67
N ASN A 181 -15.27 0.65 23.80
CA ASN A 181 -15.54 2.08 23.80
C ASN A 181 -17.05 2.27 23.95
N ARG A 182 -17.51 2.63 25.16
CA ARG A 182 -18.92 2.92 25.44
C ARG A 182 -19.15 4.41 25.23
N LEU A 183 -19.80 4.75 24.14
CA LEU A 183 -20.00 6.10 23.66
C LEU A 183 -21.41 6.57 23.98
N ARG A 184 -21.54 7.88 24.22
CA ARG A 184 -22.80 8.58 24.45
C ARG A 184 -22.86 9.79 23.51
N PHE A 185 -24.03 9.99 22.92
CA PHE A 185 -24.30 10.99 21.89
C PHE A 185 -25.46 11.87 22.35
N ASP A 186 -25.16 13.08 22.83
CA ASP A 186 -26.15 14.03 23.34
C ASP A 186 -26.40 15.15 22.33
N PHE A 187 -27.67 15.36 21.95
CA PHE A 187 -28.06 16.46 21.08
C PHE A 187 -28.65 17.65 21.87
N SER A 188 -28.29 18.87 21.45
CA SER A 188 -28.88 20.12 21.94
C SER A 188 -29.14 21.07 20.78
N SER A 189 -30.23 21.86 20.86
CA SER A 189 -30.54 22.91 19.88
C SER A 189 -31.19 24.11 20.55
N PRO A 190 -30.75 25.36 20.26
CA PRO A 190 -31.44 26.57 20.72
C PRO A 190 -32.92 26.66 20.28
N LYS A 191 -33.34 25.87 19.29
CA LYS A 191 -34.72 25.79 18.80
C LYS A 191 -35.60 24.82 19.62
N LEU A 192 -35.04 24.07 20.56
CA LEU A 192 -35.73 23.04 21.36
C LEU A 192 -35.72 23.37 22.86
N ALA A 193 -36.78 22.96 23.56
CA ALA A 193 -36.87 23.04 25.01
C ALA A 193 -35.85 22.11 25.70
N ASN A 194 -35.47 22.45 26.93
CA ASN A 194 -34.52 21.72 27.78
C ASN A 194 -33.04 21.67 27.30
N SER A 195 -32.70 22.26 26.16
CA SER A 195 -31.31 22.31 25.62
C SER A 195 -30.26 22.99 26.51
N GLY A 196 -30.67 23.71 27.56
CA GLY A 196 -29.78 24.27 28.59
C GLY A 196 -29.86 23.57 29.95
N SER A 197 -30.51 22.41 30.05
CA SER A 197 -30.61 21.63 31.28
C SER A 197 -29.57 20.51 31.33
N SER A 198 -29.12 20.13 32.52
CA SER A 198 -28.19 19.00 32.74
C SER A 198 -28.79 17.62 32.39
N ASN A 199 -30.12 17.54 32.23
CA ASN A 199 -30.82 16.34 31.80
C ASN A 199 -30.92 16.33 30.26
N HIS A 200 -29.89 15.80 29.60
CA HIS A 200 -29.87 15.61 28.15
C HIS A 200 -30.94 14.56 27.72
N ILE A 201 -32.15 15.03 27.47
CA ILE A 201 -33.31 14.22 27.03
C ILE A 201 -33.20 13.70 25.58
N HIS A 202 -32.18 14.13 24.83
CA HIS A 202 -31.96 13.77 23.42
C HIS A 202 -30.65 12.97 23.29
N ALA A 203 -30.60 11.80 23.94
CA ALA A 203 -29.39 11.00 24.08
C ALA A 203 -29.52 9.62 23.42
N SER A 204 -28.45 9.15 22.79
CA SER A 204 -28.28 7.76 22.38
C SER A 204 -26.89 7.22 22.77
N TYR A 205 -26.71 5.91 22.68
CA TYR A 205 -25.51 5.20 23.11
C TYR A 205 -25.03 4.26 22.01
N LEU A 206 -23.72 4.00 21.98
CA LEU A 206 -23.10 3.03 21.07
C LEU A 206 -21.88 2.38 21.74
N THR A 207 -21.82 1.05 21.75
CA THR A 207 -20.60 0.29 22.11
C THR A 207 -19.84 -0.08 20.85
N VAL A 208 -18.55 0.30 20.79
CA VAL A 208 -17.64 -0.06 19.68
C VAL A 208 -16.38 -0.70 20.24
N HIS A 209 -15.93 -1.80 19.64
CA HIS A 209 -14.69 -2.47 20.04
C HIS A 209 -13.56 -2.16 19.05
N MET A 210 -12.46 -1.59 19.54
CA MET A 210 -11.29 -1.26 18.71
C MET A 210 -10.17 -2.28 18.95
N ILE A 211 -9.70 -2.93 17.88
CA ILE A 211 -8.51 -3.80 17.90
C ILE A 211 -7.44 -3.17 16.99
N PRO A 212 -6.28 -2.77 17.52
CA PRO A 212 -5.14 -2.40 16.68
C PRO A 212 -4.68 -3.63 15.87
N PRO A 213 -4.58 -3.57 14.53
CA PRO A 213 -4.21 -4.73 13.70
C PRO A 213 -2.68 -4.94 13.73
N VAL A 214 -2.15 -5.30 14.90
CA VAL A 214 -0.69 -5.36 15.16
C VAL A 214 0.09 -6.27 14.22
N GLY A 215 -0.54 -7.33 13.69
CA GLY A 215 0.04 -8.24 12.71
C GLY A 215 0.17 -7.68 11.28
N ALA A 216 -0.41 -6.52 10.99
CA ALA A 216 -0.15 -5.77 9.77
C ALA A 216 1.09 -4.86 9.95
N PRO A 217 1.91 -4.64 8.91
CA PRO A 217 2.96 -3.62 8.95
C PRO A 217 2.36 -2.22 9.11
N PRO A 218 3.01 -1.31 9.85
CA PRO A 218 2.56 0.07 9.99
C PRO A 218 2.89 0.90 8.74
N LEU A 219 2.06 1.91 8.48
CA LEU A 219 2.52 3.12 7.82
C LEU A 219 3.28 3.95 8.86
N GLN A 220 4.53 4.31 8.57
CA GLN A 220 5.32 5.24 9.37
C GLN A 220 5.02 6.67 8.94
N LEU A 221 4.95 7.59 9.91
CA LEU A 221 4.88 9.02 9.67
C LEU A 221 6.24 9.63 10.02
N ALA A 222 6.82 10.41 9.12
CA ALA A 222 8.07 11.11 9.37
C ALA A 222 8.01 12.58 8.96
N VAL A 223 8.75 13.42 9.67
CA VAL A 223 9.01 14.82 9.30
C VAL A 223 10.49 14.90 8.93
N LEU A 224 10.76 15.24 7.67
CA LEU A 224 12.11 15.42 7.13
C LEU A 224 12.46 16.91 7.10
N LEU A 225 13.64 17.25 7.59
CA LEU A 225 14.15 18.60 7.66
C LEU A 225 15.67 18.64 7.40
N ALA A 226 16.18 19.79 6.94
CA ALA A 226 17.59 20.02 6.71
C ALA A 226 18.42 20.01 8.00
N LYS A 227 19.73 19.77 7.90
CA LYS A 227 20.64 19.83 9.06
C LYS A 227 20.70 21.20 9.75
N ASP A 228 20.49 22.27 8.98
CA ASP A 228 20.45 23.67 9.43
C ASP A 228 19.01 24.21 9.60
N SER A 229 17.98 23.38 9.41
CA SER A 229 16.58 23.79 9.58
C SER A 229 16.29 24.29 11.00
N PRO A 230 15.60 25.45 11.16
CA PRO A 230 15.10 25.91 12.44
C PRO A 230 13.90 25.09 12.96
N GLY A 231 13.32 24.21 12.14
CA GLY A 231 12.14 23.43 12.49
C GLY A 231 10.84 24.22 12.39
N THR A 232 10.67 25.03 11.35
CA THR A 232 9.48 25.88 11.13
C THR A 232 8.93 25.77 9.71
N PHE A 233 7.61 25.89 9.55
CA PHE A 233 6.92 25.92 8.25
C PHE A 233 6.33 27.31 7.93
N ASP A 234 5.92 27.53 6.69
CA ASP A 234 5.34 28.80 6.26
C ASP A 234 3.92 29.03 6.81
N ALA A 235 3.69 30.23 7.36
CA ALA A 235 2.38 30.67 7.83
C ALA A 235 2.27 32.20 7.75
N VAL A 236 1.04 32.73 7.67
CA VAL A 236 0.80 34.17 7.76
C VAL A 236 1.15 34.69 9.18
N PRO A 237 1.68 35.91 9.35
CA PRO A 237 2.15 36.42 10.65
C PRO A 237 1.12 36.31 11.78
N THR A 238 -0.15 36.60 11.50
CA THR A 238 -1.25 36.51 12.48
C THR A 238 -1.60 35.08 12.90
N ARG A 239 -1.23 34.05 12.12
CA ARG A 239 -1.26 32.65 12.56
C ARG A 239 -0.02 32.30 13.37
N ILE A 240 1.17 32.80 13.02
CA ILE A 240 2.39 32.59 13.80
C ILE A 240 2.21 33.11 15.24
N GLU A 241 1.61 34.31 15.39
CA GLU A 241 1.31 34.91 16.70
C GLU A 241 0.25 34.14 17.52
N ARG A 242 -0.66 33.39 16.86
CA ARG A 242 -1.81 32.72 17.49
C ARG A 242 -1.60 31.22 17.75
N GLU A 243 -1.02 30.52 16.79
CA GLU A 243 -0.90 29.06 16.74
C GLU A 243 0.56 28.60 16.83
N GLY A 244 1.51 29.48 16.50
CA GLY A 244 2.90 29.14 16.20
C GLY A 244 3.07 28.44 14.83
N ASN A 245 4.32 28.37 14.36
CA ASN A 245 4.70 27.62 13.15
C ASN A 245 5.88 26.66 13.39
N GLY A 246 6.10 26.28 14.65
CA GLY A 246 7.20 25.41 15.08
C GLY A 246 6.95 23.91 14.85
N LEU A 247 7.99 23.12 15.11
CA LEU A 247 8.00 21.66 14.90
C LEU A 247 6.92 20.93 15.72
N ASP A 248 6.59 21.38 16.93
CA ASP A 248 5.51 20.79 17.73
C ASP A 248 4.14 20.99 17.05
N VAL A 249 3.90 22.18 16.50
CA VAL A 249 2.67 22.52 15.77
C VAL A 249 2.60 21.67 14.50
N ALA A 250 3.72 21.52 13.79
CA ALA A 250 3.84 20.70 12.60
C ALA A 250 3.53 19.22 12.89
N ILE A 251 4.09 18.65 13.97
CA ILE A 251 3.82 17.27 14.41
C ILE A 251 2.33 17.08 14.73
N ARG A 252 1.72 18.00 15.49
CA ARG A 252 0.30 17.92 15.85
C ARG A 252 -0.61 17.96 14.62
N LYS A 253 -0.40 18.96 13.75
CA LYS A 253 -1.16 19.14 12.51
C LYS A 253 -0.98 17.96 11.54
N PHE A 254 0.23 17.46 11.38
CA PHE A 254 0.49 16.28 10.52
C PHE A 254 -0.15 15.00 11.08
N ARG A 255 -0.03 14.74 12.39
CA ARG A 255 -0.68 13.60 13.07
C ARG A 255 -2.19 13.62 12.91
N MET A 256 -2.82 14.78 13.06
CA MET A 256 -4.27 14.91 12.86
C MET A 256 -4.67 14.69 11.39
N GLY A 257 -3.89 15.20 10.43
CA GLY A 257 -4.04 14.85 9.01
C GLY A 257 -4.02 13.34 8.78
N ALA A 258 -3.06 12.64 9.39
CA ALA A 258 -2.96 11.18 9.31
C ALA A 258 -4.14 10.44 9.97
N TYR A 259 -4.69 10.96 11.07
CA TYR A 259 -5.93 10.43 11.65
C TYR A 259 -7.16 10.66 10.77
N LEU A 260 -7.24 11.79 10.05
CA LEU A 260 -8.27 12.03 9.04
C LEU A 260 -8.16 11.04 7.87
N TRP A 261 -6.94 10.72 7.42
CA TRP A 261 -6.72 9.66 6.42
C TRP A 261 -7.22 8.29 6.89
N GLN A 262 -6.98 7.95 8.18
CA GLN A 262 -7.48 6.71 8.77
C GLN A 262 -9.02 6.67 8.77
N ALA A 263 -9.65 7.74 9.24
CA ALA A 263 -11.10 7.85 9.36
C ALA A 263 -11.80 7.78 7.99
N PHE A 264 -11.29 8.54 7.01
CA PHE A 264 -11.73 8.51 5.61
C PHE A 264 -11.62 7.11 5.02
N THR A 265 -10.41 6.53 5.04
CA THR A 265 -10.12 5.27 4.34
C THR A 265 -10.89 4.09 4.92
N ALA A 266 -11.00 4.01 6.25
CA ALA A 266 -11.77 2.95 6.90
C ALA A 266 -13.27 3.00 6.56
N GLU A 267 -13.84 4.20 6.41
CA GLU A 267 -15.24 4.37 5.97
C GLU A 267 -15.42 4.07 4.48
N GLN A 268 -14.53 4.54 3.61
CA GLN A 268 -14.59 4.25 2.17
C GLN A 268 -14.49 2.74 1.87
N MET A 269 -13.61 2.02 2.57
CA MET A 269 -13.48 0.56 2.48
C MET A 269 -14.72 -0.18 3.01
N TRP A 270 -15.35 0.35 4.07
CA TRP A 270 -16.61 -0.17 4.61
C TRP A 270 -17.78 0.00 3.62
N ARG A 271 -17.97 1.21 3.08
CA ARG A 271 -18.98 1.52 2.05
C ARG A 271 -18.81 0.66 0.79
N ASN A 272 -17.57 0.39 0.40
CA ASN A 272 -17.21 -0.52 -0.69
C ASN A 272 -17.45 -2.02 -0.39
N LYS A 273 -18.02 -2.37 0.78
CA LYS A 273 -18.30 -3.75 1.23
C LYS A 273 -17.04 -4.62 1.35
N LEU A 274 -15.87 -4.01 1.55
CA LEU A 274 -14.60 -4.72 1.70
C LEU A 274 -14.20 -4.93 3.17
N GLY A 275 -15.04 -4.46 4.11
CA GLY A 275 -14.75 -4.39 5.54
C GLY A 275 -14.10 -3.06 5.91
N ARG A 276 -14.17 -2.69 7.20
CA ARG A 276 -13.66 -1.42 7.73
C ARG A 276 -12.13 -1.46 7.90
N ARG A 277 -11.41 -1.52 6.78
CA ARG A 277 -9.95 -1.72 6.66
C ARG A 277 -9.20 -0.39 6.53
N VAL A 278 -8.05 -0.29 7.18
CA VAL A 278 -7.06 0.77 6.93
C VAL A 278 -5.69 0.36 7.45
N PHE A 279 -4.63 1.04 7.00
CA PHE A 279 -3.31 0.99 7.61
C PHE A 279 -3.33 1.44 9.08
N ARG A 280 -2.57 0.76 9.94
CA ARG A 280 -2.22 1.27 11.26
C ARG A 280 -0.96 2.13 11.20
N PHE A 281 -0.72 2.90 12.25
CA PHE A 281 0.56 3.56 12.49
C PHE A 281 1.46 2.71 13.43
N GLU A 282 2.71 3.15 13.59
CA GLU A 282 3.43 2.93 14.85
C GLU A 282 2.86 3.89 15.91
N GLU A 283 2.76 3.47 17.17
CA GLU A 283 2.27 4.31 18.26
C GLU A 283 3.34 4.51 19.33
N GLU A 284 3.37 5.70 19.92
CA GLU A 284 4.23 6.09 21.04
C GLU A 284 3.39 6.59 22.21
N TRP A 285 3.86 6.39 23.45
CA TRP A 285 3.21 6.93 24.64
C TRP A 285 3.76 8.33 24.94
N THR A 286 2.95 9.36 24.72
CA THR A 286 3.36 10.78 24.73
C THR A 286 2.18 11.66 25.16
N THR A 287 2.35 12.98 25.29
CA THR A 287 1.23 13.90 25.58
C THR A 287 0.17 13.79 24.49
N GLY A 288 -1.09 13.59 24.89
CA GLY A 288 -2.21 13.47 23.96
C GLY A 288 -2.37 14.76 23.16
N THR A 289 -2.42 14.62 21.83
CA THR A 289 -2.57 15.76 20.91
C THR A 289 -3.87 15.70 20.10
N ALA A 290 -4.66 14.63 20.24
CA ALA A 290 -5.97 14.55 19.60
C ALA A 290 -7.03 15.51 20.19
N ASN A 291 -6.80 16.07 21.38
CA ASN A 291 -7.70 17.00 22.06
C ASN A 291 -6.92 18.12 22.78
N HIS A 292 -7.50 19.31 22.88
CA HIS A 292 -6.86 20.48 23.49
C HIS A 292 -6.64 20.33 25.00
N ARG A 293 -7.59 19.73 25.73
CA ARG A 293 -7.48 19.54 27.19
C ARG A 293 -6.35 18.58 27.57
N ASP A 294 -6.06 17.58 26.73
CA ASP A 294 -4.96 16.65 26.98
C ASP A 294 -3.60 17.36 26.93
N MET A 295 -3.45 18.33 26.02
CA MET A 295 -2.27 19.22 25.95
C MET A 295 -2.18 20.13 27.19
N GLU A 296 -3.27 20.81 27.58
CA GLU A 296 -3.30 21.70 28.75
C GLU A 296 -2.96 20.99 30.06
N THR A 297 -3.42 19.74 30.20
CA THR A 297 -3.25 18.94 31.43
C THR A 297 -2.00 18.05 31.44
N GLY A 298 -1.29 17.94 30.31
CA GLY A 298 -0.20 16.98 30.14
C GLY A 298 -0.65 15.51 30.17
N THR A 299 -1.92 15.23 29.84
CA THR A 299 -2.48 13.88 29.86
C THR A 299 -1.81 13.02 28.78
N LEU A 300 -1.12 11.96 29.21
CA LEU A 300 -0.43 11.06 28.29
C LEU A 300 -1.41 10.09 27.62
N ARG A 301 -1.19 9.82 26.33
CA ARG A 301 -1.94 8.87 25.50
C ARG A 301 -1.00 8.08 24.58
N SER A 302 -1.52 7.00 24.03
CA SER A 302 -0.91 6.35 22.88
C SER A 302 -1.27 7.19 21.65
N GLU A 303 -0.29 7.77 20.96
CA GLU A 303 -0.50 8.60 19.76
C GLU A 303 0.32 8.05 18.59
N ALA A 304 -0.08 8.31 17.35
CA ALA A 304 0.70 7.90 16.19
C ALA A 304 2.09 8.56 16.21
N ARG A 305 3.14 7.74 16.12
CA ARG A 305 4.52 8.19 16.21
C ARG A 305 4.93 8.98 14.98
N VAL A 306 5.59 10.12 15.18
CA VAL A 306 6.11 10.97 14.10
C VAL A 306 7.62 11.05 14.21
N HIS A 307 8.32 10.33 13.33
CA HIS A 307 9.78 10.23 13.35
C HIS A 307 10.43 11.50 12.80
N ILE A 308 11.32 12.12 13.57
CA ILE A 308 11.96 13.40 13.20
C ILE A 308 13.34 13.12 12.59
N ILE A 309 13.47 13.37 11.29
CA ILE A 309 14.65 12.99 10.50
C ILE A 309 15.34 14.27 10.00
N ARG A 310 16.61 14.47 10.38
CA ARG A 310 17.48 15.48 9.75
C ARG A 310 18.29 14.84 8.63
N THR A 311 18.24 15.44 7.44
CA THR A 311 19.10 15.04 6.30
C THR A 311 20.42 15.82 6.30
N GLU A 312 21.45 15.23 5.69
CA GLU A 312 22.74 15.88 5.45
C GLU A 312 22.68 17.07 4.48
N LYS A 313 21.51 17.38 3.91
CA LYS A 313 21.29 18.56 3.07
C LYS A 313 20.97 19.81 3.87
N THR A 314 21.44 20.97 3.40
CA THR A 314 21.03 22.28 3.92
C THR A 314 19.67 22.71 3.38
N MET A 315 19.01 23.67 4.04
CA MET A 315 17.78 24.29 3.51
C MET A 315 18.01 24.85 2.11
N ALA A 316 19.19 25.42 1.82
CA ALA A 316 19.54 25.94 0.51
C ALA A 316 19.66 24.83 -0.56
N GLU A 317 20.15 23.64 -0.20
CA GLU A 317 20.17 22.48 -1.12
C GLU A 317 18.79 21.84 -1.34
N LEU A 318 17.88 21.94 -0.37
CA LEU A 318 16.49 21.47 -0.52
C LEU A 318 15.63 22.48 -1.29
N ARG A 319 15.84 23.77 -1.07
CA ARG A 319 15.10 24.88 -1.71
C ARG A 319 15.70 25.35 -3.05
N ASP A 320 16.57 24.56 -3.66
CA ASP A 320 17.10 24.85 -4.99
C ASP A 320 15.96 24.88 -6.03
N LEU A 321 15.85 25.98 -6.78
CA LEU A 321 14.84 26.15 -7.83
C LEU A 321 14.96 25.10 -8.96
N ASN A 322 16.15 24.50 -9.13
CA ASN A 322 16.37 23.37 -10.05
C ASN A 322 15.75 22.05 -9.55
N ARG A 323 15.26 22.00 -8.30
CA ARG A 323 14.57 20.86 -7.68
C ARG A 323 13.08 21.08 -7.43
N ALA A 324 12.59 22.32 -7.56
CA ALA A 324 11.19 22.62 -7.34
C ALA A 324 10.34 21.94 -8.42
N GLN A 325 9.51 20.97 -8.04
CA GLN A 325 8.71 20.16 -8.98
C GLN A 325 7.77 21.01 -9.86
N GLN A 326 7.39 22.20 -9.38
CA GLN A 326 6.52 23.15 -10.09
C GLN A 326 7.26 24.05 -11.09
N ASN A 327 8.59 24.01 -11.15
CA ASN A 327 9.38 24.77 -12.13
C ASN A 327 9.54 23.95 -13.43
N PRO A 328 9.03 24.41 -14.59
CA PRO A 328 9.15 23.67 -15.85
C PRO A 328 10.59 23.56 -16.39
N ASP A 329 11.49 24.46 -15.95
CA ASP A 329 12.90 24.48 -16.36
C ASP A 329 13.82 23.70 -15.38
N ALA A 330 13.26 23.01 -14.38
CA ALA A 330 14.00 22.29 -13.34
C ALA A 330 14.67 21.01 -13.84
N ALA A 331 16.01 21.00 -13.88
CA ALA A 331 16.80 19.85 -14.31
C ALA A 331 16.84 18.67 -13.32
N ASP A 332 16.46 18.88 -12.05
CA ASP A 332 16.46 17.88 -10.96
C ASP A 332 15.11 17.88 -10.20
N ALA A 333 14.00 18.08 -10.94
CA ALA A 333 12.63 18.23 -10.40
C ALA A 333 12.11 17.05 -9.52
N GLY A 334 12.80 15.90 -9.54
CA GLY A 334 12.52 14.75 -8.68
C GLY A 334 13.56 14.49 -7.58
N GLY A 335 14.63 15.28 -7.48
CA GLY A 335 15.79 15.00 -6.62
C GLY A 335 15.48 14.90 -5.13
N LEU A 336 14.41 15.57 -4.67
CA LEU A 336 13.91 15.49 -3.29
C LEU A 336 13.49 14.06 -2.89
N TYR A 337 12.99 13.24 -3.83
CA TYR A 337 12.62 11.84 -3.55
C TYR A 337 13.83 10.97 -3.22
N GLY A 338 14.95 11.15 -3.93
CA GLY A 338 16.21 10.48 -3.61
C GLY A 338 16.75 10.89 -2.24
N ILE A 339 16.78 12.21 -1.96
CA ILE A 339 17.26 12.76 -0.69
C ILE A 339 16.41 12.26 0.49
N ALA A 340 15.09 12.20 0.33
CA ALA A 340 14.19 11.66 1.34
C ALA A 340 14.38 10.15 1.54
N ALA A 341 14.48 9.37 0.44
CA ALA A 341 14.70 7.93 0.51
C ALA A 341 16.02 7.58 1.23
N ASP A 342 17.09 8.31 0.94
CA ASP A 342 18.41 8.06 1.55
C ASP A 342 18.40 8.38 3.06
N ALA A 343 17.81 9.53 3.45
CA ALA A 343 17.67 9.90 4.86
C ALA A 343 16.74 8.95 5.65
N VAL A 344 15.66 8.46 5.03
CA VAL A 344 14.77 7.46 5.61
C VAL A 344 15.47 6.10 5.77
N ARG A 345 16.28 5.67 4.78
CA ARG A 345 17.05 4.41 4.90
C ARG A 345 18.10 4.48 6.02
N ASP A 346 18.82 5.60 6.18
CA ASP A 346 19.74 5.74 7.32
C ASP A 346 19.00 5.92 8.67
N HIS A 347 17.80 6.50 8.71
CA HIS A 347 17.05 6.56 9.97
C HIS A 347 16.59 5.17 10.46
N PHE A 348 15.93 4.40 9.59
CA PHE A 348 15.31 3.12 9.99
C PHE A 348 16.25 1.90 9.89
N LYS A 349 17.31 1.96 9.07
CA LYS A 349 18.29 0.88 8.83
C LYS A 349 17.63 -0.50 8.60
N PRO A 350 16.69 -0.63 7.65
CA PRO A 350 15.96 -1.87 7.41
C PRO A 350 16.88 -3.04 7.09
N LEU A 351 16.49 -4.23 7.54
CA LEU A 351 17.13 -5.48 7.13
C LEU A 351 16.81 -5.78 5.65
N PRO A 352 17.68 -6.51 4.91
CA PRO A 352 17.40 -6.89 3.53
C PRO A 352 16.08 -7.68 3.42
N GLY A 353 15.17 -7.26 2.52
CA GLY A 353 13.83 -7.83 2.38
C GLY A 353 12.78 -7.32 3.38
N GLN A 354 13.16 -6.41 4.31
CA GLN A 354 12.22 -5.79 5.23
C GLN A 354 11.53 -4.60 4.57
N LYS A 355 10.31 -4.82 4.06
CA LYS A 355 9.49 -3.74 3.52
C LYS A 355 9.19 -2.66 4.57
N LEU A 356 9.46 -1.41 4.23
CA LEU A 356 9.10 -0.22 5.01
C LEU A 356 8.11 0.63 4.23
N TYR A 357 7.14 1.22 4.93
CA TYR A 357 6.12 2.11 4.37
C TYR A 357 6.22 3.44 5.11
N VAL A 358 6.66 4.51 4.45
CA VAL A 358 6.95 5.81 5.12
C VAL A 358 6.34 6.99 4.37
N SER A 359 5.34 7.65 4.98
CA SER A 359 4.83 8.96 4.55
C SER A 359 5.68 10.07 5.20
N VAL A 360 6.18 10.99 4.39
CA VAL A 360 7.16 12.01 4.79
C VAL A 360 6.65 13.42 4.49
N LEU A 361 6.50 14.21 5.56
CA LEU A 361 6.33 15.64 5.46
C LEU A 361 7.69 16.34 5.31
N LEU A 362 7.92 17.01 4.19
CA LEU A 362 9.07 17.89 3.96
C LEU A 362 8.82 19.21 4.69
N LEU A 363 9.42 19.39 5.87
CA LEU A 363 9.13 20.52 6.75
C LEU A 363 9.60 21.86 6.19
N ASP A 364 10.73 21.86 5.48
CA ASP A 364 11.37 23.07 4.96
C ASP A 364 10.82 23.50 3.59
N ALA A 365 9.64 23.01 3.16
CA ALA A 365 8.96 23.58 2.00
C ALA A 365 8.66 25.07 2.22
N HIS A 366 8.75 25.88 1.16
CA HIS A 366 8.71 27.34 1.27
C HIS A 366 8.18 28.01 0.01
N TRP A 367 7.30 29.00 0.17
CA TRP A 367 6.79 29.84 -0.91
C TRP A 367 7.75 31.00 -1.20
N ASP A 368 8.54 30.89 -2.29
CA ASP A 368 9.24 32.07 -2.80
C ASP A 368 8.26 32.96 -3.57
N THR A 369 8.02 34.15 -3.01
CA THR A 369 7.19 35.19 -3.64
C THR A 369 7.84 35.78 -4.91
N SER A 370 9.15 35.60 -5.09
CA SER A 370 9.94 36.12 -6.21
C SER A 370 9.74 35.28 -7.47
N SER A 371 10.00 33.97 -7.41
CA SER A 371 9.75 33.03 -8.51
C SER A 371 8.28 32.58 -8.60
N ARG A 372 7.50 32.79 -7.52
CA ARG A 372 6.14 32.26 -7.34
C ARG A 372 6.10 30.74 -7.42
N THR A 373 7.02 30.09 -6.73
CA THR A 373 7.20 28.64 -6.74
C THR A 373 7.33 28.12 -5.31
N ILE A 374 6.79 26.92 -5.04
CA ILE A 374 7.04 26.23 -3.77
C ILE A 374 8.38 25.50 -3.88
N LEU A 375 9.39 26.03 -3.19
CA LEU A 375 10.73 25.46 -3.05
C LEU A 375 10.73 24.41 -1.93
N GLY A 376 11.63 23.42 -1.99
CA GLY A 376 11.68 22.36 -0.96
C GLY A 376 10.48 21.42 -0.93
N HIS A 377 9.57 21.52 -1.90
CA HIS A 377 8.40 20.68 -2.08
C HIS A 377 8.54 19.79 -3.32
N ALA A 378 8.19 18.52 -3.14
CA ALA A 378 7.64 17.68 -4.19
C ALA A 378 6.46 16.88 -3.60
N ALA A 379 5.51 16.52 -4.45
CA ALA A 379 4.48 15.51 -4.28
C ALA A 379 4.88 14.32 -5.15
N LEU A 380 5.44 13.27 -4.54
CA LEU A 380 5.91 12.06 -5.22
C LEU A 380 5.78 10.83 -4.31
N GLY A 381 5.26 9.73 -4.84
CA GLY A 381 5.14 8.45 -4.14
C GLY A 381 5.49 7.23 -4.99
N GLY A 382 5.78 6.11 -4.32
CA GLY A 382 6.12 4.85 -4.98
C GLY A 382 6.98 3.93 -4.12
N SER A 383 7.89 3.18 -4.76
CA SER A 383 8.83 2.29 -4.09
C SER A 383 10.23 2.34 -4.70
N ALA A 384 11.26 2.16 -3.87
CA ALA A 384 12.67 2.19 -4.21
C ALA A 384 13.39 1.00 -3.55
N GLY A 385 13.15 -0.20 -4.08
CA GLY A 385 13.44 -1.47 -3.41
C GLY A 385 12.40 -1.77 -2.34
N ASP A 386 12.82 -2.31 -1.19
CA ASP A 386 11.95 -2.58 -0.05
C ASP A 386 11.38 -1.31 0.63
N LEU A 387 11.91 -0.12 0.33
CA LEU A 387 11.36 1.14 0.83
C LEU A 387 10.22 1.64 -0.06
N HIS A 388 8.99 1.57 0.45
CA HIS A 388 7.83 2.30 -0.05
C HIS A 388 7.78 3.69 0.60
N LEU A 389 7.75 4.74 -0.21
CA LEU A 389 7.94 6.13 0.20
C LEU A 389 6.96 7.05 -0.52
N GLY A 390 6.37 7.98 0.22
CA GLY A 390 5.57 9.10 -0.29
C GLY A 390 6.02 10.39 0.39
N ILE A 391 6.26 11.46 -0.37
CA ILE A 391 6.74 12.75 0.13
C ILE A 391 5.74 13.86 -0.21
N PHE A 392 5.53 14.81 0.70
CA PHE A 392 4.72 16.01 0.46
C PHE A 392 5.24 17.24 1.23
N GLY A 393 4.90 18.46 0.80
CA GLY A 393 5.39 19.71 1.38
C GLY A 393 4.58 20.23 2.58
N SER A 394 5.25 21.01 3.44
CA SER A 394 4.62 21.73 4.57
C SER A 394 3.89 23.02 4.18
N HIS A 395 3.85 23.41 2.90
CA HIS A 395 3.32 24.70 2.43
C HIS A 395 1.82 24.91 2.73
N CYS A 396 1.03 23.85 2.80
CA CYS A 396 -0.37 23.91 3.23
C CYS A 396 -0.57 23.75 4.76
N LEU A 397 0.49 23.49 5.53
CA LEU A 397 0.38 22.95 6.89
C LEU A 397 -0.28 23.92 7.87
N GLN A 398 -0.16 25.24 7.69
CA GLN A 398 -0.85 26.22 8.55
C GLN A 398 -2.37 25.98 8.65
N SER A 399 -2.99 25.49 7.57
CA SER A 399 -4.44 25.30 7.47
C SER A 399 -4.94 23.96 8.03
N TYR A 400 -4.04 23.04 8.39
CA TYR A 400 -4.43 21.75 8.97
C TYR A 400 -4.97 21.96 10.40
N PRO A 401 -5.95 21.16 10.85
CA PRO A 401 -6.33 21.10 12.26
C PRO A 401 -5.22 20.44 13.09
N ALA A 402 -4.95 20.94 14.30
CA ALA A 402 -4.00 20.33 15.24
C ALA A 402 -4.67 19.40 16.27
N SER A 403 -6.00 19.46 16.42
CA SER A 403 -6.84 18.68 17.35
C SER A 403 -8.16 18.28 16.68
N LEU A 404 -8.96 17.39 17.30
CA LEU A 404 -10.27 17.01 16.78
C LEU A 404 -11.25 18.19 16.74
N GLU A 405 -11.20 19.05 17.76
CA GLU A 405 -11.99 20.28 17.87
C GLU A 405 -11.74 21.26 16.71
N GLU A 406 -10.51 21.27 16.17
CA GLU A 406 -10.13 22.13 15.05
C GLU A 406 -10.58 21.62 13.68
N VAL A 407 -11.01 20.35 13.54
CA VAL A 407 -11.35 19.77 12.23
C VAL A 407 -12.45 20.55 11.52
N VAL A 408 -13.52 20.93 12.25
CA VAL A 408 -14.62 21.72 11.67
C VAL A 408 -14.20 23.16 11.35
N PRO A 409 -13.55 23.91 12.26
CA PRO A 409 -12.93 25.20 11.94
C PRO A 409 -12.01 25.16 10.72
N ALA A 410 -11.03 24.25 10.67
CA ALA A 410 -10.06 24.15 9.58
C ALA A 410 -10.73 23.94 8.21
N PHE A 411 -11.74 23.08 8.14
CA PHE A 411 -12.48 22.81 6.90
C PHE A 411 -13.61 23.81 6.60
N THR A 412 -13.81 24.85 7.43
CA THR A 412 -14.78 25.94 7.17
C THR A 412 -14.16 27.35 7.19
N ASP A 413 -12.84 27.45 7.38
CA ASP A 413 -12.09 28.71 7.42
C ASP A 413 -11.97 29.34 6.02
N CYS A 414 -12.89 30.25 5.70
CA CYS A 414 -12.89 31.05 4.47
C CYS A 414 -11.84 32.17 4.43
N THR A 415 -10.89 32.24 5.38
CA THR A 415 -9.83 33.28 5.34
C THR A 415 -9.05 33.17 4.02
N PRO A 416 -9.04 34.23 3.17
CA PRO A 416 -8.36 34.19 1.87
C PRO A 416 -6.85 33.94 1.99
N THR A 417 -6.28 33.25 1.00
CA THR A 417 -4.86 32.92 0.97
C THR A 417 -4.01 34.14 0.58
N ASP A 418 -3.19 34.62 1.53
CA ASP A 418 -2.28 35.75 1.32
C ASP A 418 -0.98 35.31 0.61
N THR A 419 -0.90 35.59 -0.69
CA THR A 419 0.23 35.22 -1.54
C THR A 419 1.51 36.02 -1.31
N ASN A 420 1.50 37.00 -0.38
CA ASN A 420 2.73 37.62 0.13
C ASN A 420 3.46 36.74 1.18
N HIS A 421 2.79 35.69 1.69
CA HIS A 421 3.30 34.83 2.74
C HIS A 421 3.21 33.33 2.43
N VAL A 422 2.21 32.89 1.66
CA VAL A 422 1.92 31.46 1.42
C VAL A 422 1.40 31.18 0.01
N SER A 423 1.60 29.96 -0.48
CA SER A 423 1.18 29.54 -1.83
C SER A 423 -0.33 29.33 -1.96
N ASN A 424 -0.96 29.91 -2.97
CA ASN A 424 -2.23 29.40 -3.51
C ASN A 424 -1.91 28.23 -4.47
N ASP A 425 -1.65 27.06 -3.89
CA ASP A 425 -1.15 25.90 -4.63
C ASP A 425 -2.10 25.47 -5.77
N CYS A 426 -1.53 25.30 -6.96
CA CYS A 426 -2.21 25.10 -8.25
C CYS A 426 -3.35 26.08 -8.59
N ASN A 427 -3.51 27.20 -7.87
CA ASN A 427 -4.69 28.08 -7.84
C ASN A 427 -5.98 27.46 -7.24
N ASP A 428 -5.93 26.25 -6.69
CA ASP A 428 -7.10 25.56 -6.11
C ASP A 428 -7.32 25.86 -4.62
N ALA A 429 -6.36 26.54 -3.98
CA ALA A 429 -6.21 26.79 -2.55
C ALA A 429 -6.40 28.28 -2.20
N GLY A 430 -7.41 28.94 -2.78
CA GLY A 430 -7.65 30.39 -2.62
C GLY A 430 -8.18 30.83 -1.25
N SER A 431 -8.55 29.88 -0.39
CA SER A 431 -8.87 30.11 1.03
C SER A 431 -8.25 29.03 1.93
N SER A 432 -8.22 29.29 3.24
CA SER A 432 -7.57 28.41 4.22
C SER A 432 -8.15 26.99 4.22
N TRP A 433 -9.48 26.81 4.14
CA TRP A 433 -10.08 25.47 4.07
C TRP A 433 -9.78 24.74 2.73
N GLU A 434 -9.70 25.49 1.64
CA GLU A 434 -9.34 24.93 0.33
C GLU A 434 -7.86 24.47 0.33
N ALA A 435 -6.97 25.21 0.99
CA ALA A 435 -5.58 24.79 1.23
C ALA A 435 -5.49 23.55 2.16
N ALA A 436 -6.37 23.41 3.15
CA ALA A 436 -6.44 22.21 3.99
C ALA A 436 -6.82 20.96 3.17
N ASN A 437 -7.79 21.09 2.26
CA ASN A 437 -8.15 20.03 1.31
C ASN A 437 -6.98 19.64 0.40
N ILE A 438 -6.30 20.61 -0.22
CA ILE A 438 -5.14 20.34 -1.08
C ILE A 438 -4.04 19.63 -0.29
N GLY A 439 -3.64 20.15 0.87
CA GLY A 439 -2.54 19.57 1.64
C GLY A 439 -2.84 18.17 2.18
N ILE A 440 -3.94 18.01 2.92
CA ILE A 440 -4.30 16.72 3.55
C ILE A 440 -4.63 15.69 2.46
N GLY A 441 -5.23 16.13 1.36
CA GLY A 441 -5.64 15.32 0.22
C GLY A 441 -4.50 14.83 -0.66
N ALA A 442 -3.65 15.73 -1.16
CA ALA A 442 -2.52 15.37 -2.01
C ALA A 442 -1.48 14.53 -1.24
N HIS A 443 -1.25 14.78 0.05
CA HIS A 443 -0.39 13.89 0.84
C HIS A 443 -1.00 12.48 1.04
N LEU A 444 -2.34 12.34 0.99
CA LEU A 444 -2.99 11.03 0.92
C LEU A 444 -2.87 10.37 -0.47
N HIS A 445 -2.83 11.16 -1.55
CA HIS A 445 -2.54 10.69 -2.91
C HIS A 445 -1.12 10.08 -2.99
N GLU A 446 -0.09 10.78 -2.48
CA GLU A 446 1.28 10.25 -2.43
C GLU A 446 1.41 9.03 -1.50
N THR A 447 0.62 9.00 -0.42
CA THR A 447 0.49 7.82 0.45
C THR A 447 -0.21 6.67 -0.29
N GLY A 448 -1.10 6.95 -1.22
CA GLY A 448 -1.69 5.96 -2.14
C GLY A 448 -0.67 5.37 -3.10
N HIS A 449 0.17 6.18 -3.72
CA HIS A 449 1.28 5.70 -4.55
C HIS A 449 2.29 4.83 -3.77
N LEU A 450 2.62 5.21 -2.53
CA LEU A 450 3.39 4.39 -1.58
C LEU A 450 2.75 3.00 -1.36
N LEU A 451 1.41 2.94 -1.29
CA LEU A 451 0.61 1.71 -1.14
C LEU A 451 0.41 0.94 -2.47
N GLY A 452 1.06 1.36 -3.56
CA GLY A 452 0.99 0.69 -4.87
C GLY A 452 -0.25 1.04 -5.71
N LEU A 453 -0.92 2.17 -5.42
CA LEU A 453 -2.02 2.67 -6.24
C LEU A 453 -1.48 3.47 -7.45
N PRO A 454 -2.01 3.24 -8.68
CA PRO A 454 -1.77 4.12 -9.83
C PRO A 454 -2.68 5.36 -9.75
N HIS A 455 -2.53 6.30 -10.69
CA HIS A 455 -3.59 7.28 -10.97
C HIS A 455 -4.89 6.58 -11.42
N GLN A 456 -6.01 7.28 -11.27
CA GLN A 456 -7.35 6.84 -11.63
C GLN A 456 -8.15 8.01 -12.21
N GLU A 457 -9.25 7.70 -12.93
CA GLU A 457 -10.14 8.72 -13.48
C GLU A 457 -10.92 9.55 -12.43
N SER A 458 -10.95 9.08 -11.17
CA SER A 458 -11.69 9.71 -10.06
C SER A 458 -11.12 9.32 -8.69
N GLY A 459 -11.55 10.03 -7.65
CA GLY A 459 -11.19 9.80 -6.25
C GLY A 459 -9.85 10.42 -5.82
N ILE A 460 -9.31 9.94 -4.71
CA ILE A 460 -8.03 10.40 -4.15
C ILE A 460 -6.88 10.27 -5.17
N MET A 461 -6.84 9.18 -5.94
CA MET A 461 -5.82 8.96 -6.99
C MET A 461 -6.06 9.77 -8.28
N ALA A 462 -7.13 10.55 -8.33
CA ALA A 462 -7.31 11.67 -9.24
C ALA A 462 -7.01 12.99 -8.50
N ARG A 463 -7.80 14.05 -8.76
CA ARG A 463 -7.72 15.34 -8.06
C ARG A 463 -8.91 15.60 -7.14
N ASP A 464 -9.80 14.62 -6.92
CA ASP A 464 -11.09 14.83 -6.24
C ASP A 464 -10.94 15.20 -4.76
N TYR A 465 -9.75 15.05 -4.19
CA TYR A 465 -9.43 15.50 -2.82
C TYR A 465 -9.63 17.01 -2.61
N VAL A 466 -9.82 17.79 -3.68
CA VAL A 466 -10.33 19.18 -3.61
C VAL A 466 -11.68 19.32 -2.89
N THR A 467 -12.42 18.23 -2.64
CA THR A 467 -13.65 18.15 -1.83
C THR A 467 -13.53 17.26 -0.58
N LEU A 468 -12.32 16.96 -0.09
CA LEU A 468 -12.09 16.05 1.05
C LEU A 468 -12.82 16.47 2.34
N ASN A 469 -12.89 17.77 2.64
CA ASN A 469 -13.69 18.39 3.70
C ASN A 469 -15.10 17.80 3.84
N ARG A 470 -15.74 17.46 2.72
CA ARG A 470 -17.12 16.93 2.67
C ARG A 470 -17.27 15.62 3.41
N THR A 471 -16.23 14.79 3.51
CA THR A 471 -16.22 13.60 4.36
C THR A 471 -16.52 13.94 5.82
N PHE A 472 -15.98 15.06 6.32
CA PHE A 472 -15.99 15.41 7.74
C PHE A 472 -17.07 16.44 8.11
N LEU A 473 -17.63 17.15 7.13
CA LEU A 473 -18.63 18.21 7.34
C LEU A 473 -20.05 17.81 6.92
N ALA A 474 -21.04 18.20 7.71
CA ALA A 474 -22.45 18.16 7.31
C ALA A 474 -22.83 19.28 6.30
N ARG A 475 -22.04 20.36 6.24
CA ARG A 475 -22.27 21.54 5.40
C ARG A 475 -20.94 22.14 4.93
N GLU A 476 -20.82 22.41 3.64
CA GLU A 476 -19.66 23.05 3.02
C GLU A 476 -19.75 24.58 3.11
N ALA A 477 -18.59 25.25 3.18
CA ALA A 477 -18.46 26.70 3.21
C ALA A 477 -18.32 27.31 1.80
N TYR A 478 -18.14 28.63 1.69
CA TYR A 478 -17.91 29.28 0.39
C TYR A 478 -16.59 28.82 -0.24
N SER A 479 -16.62 28.33 -1.48
CA SER A 479 -15.44 27.95 -2.25
C SER A 479 -15.00 29.10 -3.14
N THR A 480 -13.77 29.58 -2.98
CA THR A 480 -13.19 30.61 -3.85
C THR A 480 -12.88 30.05 -5.24
N ARG A 481 -12.44 28.78 -5.30
CA ARG A 481 -12.12 28.04 -6.54
C ARG A 481 -13.34 27.94 -7.46
N THR A 482 -14.47 27.49 -6.93
CA THR A 482 -15.70 27.25 -7.71
C THR A 482 -16.69 28.42 -7.67
N LYS A 483 -16.42 29.44 -6.83
CA LYS A 483 -17.30 30.60 -6.54
C LYS A 483 -18.69 30.22 -6.02
N SER A 484 -18.86 28.98 -5.55
CA SER A 484 -20.11 28.44 -5.03
C SER A 484 -20.30 28.80 -3.55
N LYS A 485 -21.56 28.90 -3.11
CA LYS A 485 -21.93 29.33 -1.75
C LYS A 485 -21.68 28.28 -0.65
N GLY A 486 -21.20 27.09 -1.01
CA GLY A 486 -21.33 25.91 -0.17
C GLY A 486 -22.80 25.51 0.00
N GLY A 487 -23.06 24.52 0.86
CA GLY A 487 -24.39 23.96 1.09
C GLY A 487 -24.36 22.67 1.91
N PRO A 488 -25.53 22.05 2.16
CA PRO A 488 -25.62 20.75 2.81
C PRO A 488 -24.88 19.68 2.00
N VAL A 489 -24.17 18.78 2.67
CA VAL A 489 -23.29 17.79 2.02
C VAL A 489 -23.95 16.42 2.05
N SER A 490 -24.37 15.88 0.91
CA SER A 490 -24.84 14.49 0.81
C SER A 490 -23.67 13.49 0.96
N GLN A 491 -23.92 12.19 0.78
CA GLN A 491 -22.82 11.22 0.70
C GLN A 491 -22.20 11.22 -0.70
N ASP A 492 -22.99 11.49 -1.74
CA ASP A 492 -22.59 11.42 -3.14
C ASP A 492 -21.78 12.67 -3.58
N ASP A 493 -21.79 13.72 -2.74
CA ASP A 493 -20.92 14.90 -2.87
C ASP A 493 -19.48 14.66 -2.36
N GLU A 494 -19.23 13.58 -1.59
CA GLU A 494 -17.95 13.33 -0.91
C GLU A 494 -16.87 12.81 -1.85
N CYS A 495 -15.62 13.21 -1.63
CA CYS A 495 -14.46 12.53 -2.22
C CYS A 495 -14.43 11.03 -1.82
N ALA A 496 -13.87 10.17 -2.66
CA ALA A 496 -13.82 8.73 -2.47
C ALA A 496 -12.45 8.12 -2.85
N TRP A 497 -12.22 6.86 -2.48
CA TRP A 497 -11.22 6.01 -3.15
C TRP A 497 -11.86 5.40 -4.41
N HIS A 498 -11.14 5.27 -5.52
CA HIS A 498 -11.71 4.60 -6.69
C HIS A 498 -11.99 3.12 -6.38
N ARG A 499 -12.92 2.48 -7.10
CA ARG A 499 -13.27 1.06 -6.86
C ARG A 499 -12.05 0.15 -7.02
N LEU A 500 -11.23 0.42 -8.04
CA LEU A 500 -9.98 -0.30 -8.31
C LEU A 500 -8.89 -0.04 -7.26
N ASP A 501 -8.92 1.09 -6.54
CA ASP A 501 -8.05 1.33 -5.39
C ASP A 501 -8.52 0.53 -4.20
N CYS A 502 -9.81 0.54 -3.90
CA CYS A 502 -10.38 -0.22 -2.79
C CYS A 502 -10.04 -1.73 -2.91
N LEU A 503 -10.04 -2.28 -4.13
CA LEU A 503 -9.65 -3.67 -4.39
C LEU A 503 -8.14 -3.92 -4.21
N ARG A 504 -7.27 -2.98 -4.63
CA ARG A 504 -5.82 -3.01 -4.33
C ARG A 504 -5.57 -2.96 -2.83
N LEU A 505 -6.13 -1.95 -2.16
CA LEU A 505 -6.01 -1.73 -0.72
C LEU A 505 -6.48 -2.95 0.07
N ARG A 506 -7.59 -3.60 -0.30
CA ARG A 506 -8.04 -4.86 0.35
C ARG A 506 -7.00 -5.98 0.31
N SER A 507 -6.17 -6.03 -0.74
CA SER A 507 -5.14 -7.05 -0.92
C SER A 507 -3.77 -6.61 -0.37
N HIS A 508 -3.61 -5.34 0.02
CA HIS A 508 -2.34 -4.78 0.49
C HIS A 508 -2.03 -5.19 1.95
N PRO A 509 -0.80 -5.59 2.31
CA PRO A 509 -0.46 -6.09 3.65
C PRO A 509 -0.87 -5.17 4.82
N CYS A 510 -0.76 -3.84 4.67
CA CYS A 510 -1.13 -2.88 5.73
C CYS A 510 -2.64 -2.88 6.08
N PHE A 511 -3.50 -3.43 5.21
CA PHE A 511 -4.97 -3.41 5.33
C PHE A 511 -5.56 -4.77 5.76
N ARG A 512 -4.69 -5.70 6.15
CA ARG A 512 -5.07 -7.02 6.63
C ARG A 512 -5.74 -6.94 8.00
N LEU A 513 -6.88 -7.61 8.13
CA LEU A 513 -7.61 -7.74 9.39
C LEU A 513 -7.22 -9.04 10.12
N PRO A 514 -7.33 -9.10 11.46
CA PRO A 514 -7.06 -10.33 12.23
C PRO A 514 -7.87 -11.54 11.79
N ASN A 515 -9.08 -11.32 11.25
CA ASN A 515 -10.00 -12.37 10.83
C ASN A 515 -9.84 -12.76 9.34
N ASP A 516 -8.83 -12.25 8.63
CA ASP A 516 -8.59 -12.59 7.23
C ASP A 516 -8.00 -14.01 7.08
N PRO A 517 -8.45 -14.80 6.09
CA PRO A 517 -7.90 -16.12 5.82
C PRO A 517 -6.39 -16.04 5.52
N VAL A 518 -5.66 -17.07 5.93
CA VAL A 518 -4.25 -17.21 5.54
C VAL A 518 -4.20 -17.59 4.05
N LEU A 519 -3.89 -16.60 3.22
CA LEU A 519 -3.65 -16.78 1.79
C LEU A 519 -2.39 -17.64 1.56
N SER A 520 -2.32 -18.25 0.38
CA SER A 520 -1.09 -18.91 -0.09
C SER A 520 0.07 -17.90 -0.16
N PRO A 521 1.31 -18.26 0.22
CA PRO A 521 2.50 -17.47 -0.08
C PRO A 521 2.88 -17.53 -1.58
N ASP A 522 2.22 -18.40 -2.35
CA ASP A 522 2.27 -18.38 -3.81
C ASP A 522 1.28 -17.32 -4.32
N GLU A 523 1.79 -16.14 -4.68
CA GLU A 523 1.01 -15.03 -5.22
C GLU A 523 0.71 -15.20 -6.73
N SER A 524 1.23 -16.25 -7.39
CA SER A 524 1.31 -16.30 -8.86
C SER A 524 -0.04 -16.27 -9.57
N VAL A 525 -0.06 -15.55 -10.69
CA VAL A 525 -1.15 -15.48 -11.66
C VAL A 525 -0.59 -15.90 -13.01
N GLN A 526 -1.21 -16.92 -13.61
CA GLN A 526 -0.73 -17.58 -14.81
C GLN A 526 -1.88 -17.66 -15.81
N GLY A 527 -1.61 -17.53 -17.11
CA GLY A 527 -2.65 -17.63 -18.11
C GLY A 527 -2.14 -18.17 -19.44
N TRP A 528 -2.97 -19.00 -20.07
CA TRP A 528 -2.72 -19.64 -21.35
C TRP A 528 -3.98 -19.62 -22.21
N PRO A 529 -3.87 -19.33 -23.52
CA PRO A 529 -5.00 -19.37 -24.41
C PRO A 529 -5.44 -20.82 -24.66
N MET A 530 -6.74 -21.04 -24.81
CA MET A 530 -7.37 -22.32 -25.16
C MET A 530 -8.62 -22.01 -26.00
N ASP A 531 -8.69 -22.58 -27.21
CA ASP A 531 -9.84 -22.48 -28.12
C ASP A 531 -10.38 -21.04 -28.39
N GLY A 532 -9.49 -20.04 -28.33
CA GLY A 532 -9.81 -18.62 -28.56
C GLY A 532 -10.26 -17.85 -27.30
N ALA A 533 -10.31 -18.52 -26.14
CA ALA A 533 -10.43 -17.90 -24.82
C ALA A 533 -9.07 -17.90 -24.10
N LEU A 534 -8.95 -17.13 -23.03
CA LEU A 534 -7.81 -17.15 -22.11
C LEU A 534 -8.22 -17.82 -20.80
N THR A 535 -7.62 -18.96 -20.48
CA THR A 535 -7.74 -19.55 -19.14
C THR A 535 -6.68 -18.96 -18.24
N VAL A 536 -7.09 -18.48 -17.06
CA VAL A 536 -6.22 -17.87 -16.04
C VAL A 536 -6.36 -18.65 -14.73
N MET A 537 -5.23 -18.99 -14.13
CA MET A 537 -5.14 -19.65 -12.83
C MET A 537 -4.39 -18.76 -11.84
N ALA A 538 -4.90 -18.64 -10.62
CA ALA A 538 -4.29 -17.87 -9.54
C ALA A 538 -4.37 -18.65 -8.22
N ALA A 539 -3.22 -18.88 -7.57
CA ALA A 539 -3.14 -19.75 -6.39
C ALA A 539 -3.96 -19.20 -5.19
N THR A 540 -4.03 -17.88 -5.03
CA THR A 540 -4.88 -17.18 -4.05
C THR A 540 -6.29 -16.85 -4.55
N GLY A 541 -6.65 -17.24 -5.78
CA GLY A 541 -7.89 -16.80 -6.44
C GLY A 541 -7.75 -15.48 -7.19
N ALA A 542 -8.42 -15.38 -8.35
CA ALA A 542 -8.60 -14.13 -9.07
C ALA A 542 -9.49 -13.18 -8.24
N ALA A 543 -9.15 -11.90 -8.26
CA ALA A 543 -9.88 -10.84 -7.57
C ALA A 543 -10.61 -9.91 -8.54
N TYR A 544 -9.93 -9.48 -9.60
CA TYR A 544 -10.51 -8.68 -10.68
C TYR A 544 -9.61 -8.69 -11.94
N VAL A 545 -10.18 -8.26 -13.06
CA VAL A 545 -9.50 -8.09 -14.35
C VAL A 545 -9.72 -6.66 -14.83
N GLU A 546 -8.64 -5.92 -14.99
CA GLU A 546 -8.60 -4.57 -15.56
C GLU A 546 -8.56 -4.64 -17.08
N ILE A 547 -9.33 -3.81 -17.76
CA ILE A 547 -9.51 -3.84 -19.22
C ILE A 547 -9.19 -2.45 -19.79
N TYR A 548 -8.27 -2.42 -20.76
CA TYR A 548 -7.78 -1.22 -21.42
C TYR A 548 -8.02 -1.32 -22.92
N ALA A 549 -8.74 -0.34 -23.48
CA ALA A 549 -8.88 -0.17 -24.92
C ALA A 549 -7.65 0.51 -25.53
N GLU A 550 -7.61 0.59 -26.86
CA GLU A 550 -6.50 1.21 -27.59
C GLU A 550 -6.45 2.72 -27.34
N GLY A 551 -5.38 3.17 -26.66
CA GLY A 551 -5.18 4.57 -26.26
C GLY A 551 -5.42 4.85 -24.77
N ASP A 552 -5.93 3.88 -24.00
CA ASP A 552 -6.20 4.06 -22.56
C ASP A 552 -4.90 4.06 -21.73
N GLY A 553 -4.63 5.18 -21.05
CA GLY A 553 -3.56 5.29 -20.04
C GLY A 553 -3.95 4.72 -18.68
N GLU A 554 -5.22 4.84 -18.30
CA GLU A 554 -5.79 4.45 -17.01
C GLU A 554 -6.93 3.43 -17.21
N CYS A 555 -7.44 2.84 -16.12
CA CYS A 555 -8.39 1.72 -16.20
C CYS A 555 -9.84 2.17 -15.97
N HIS A 556 -10.58 2.35 -17.06
CA HIS A 556 -12.00 2.75 -17.03
C HIS A 556 -12.98 1.56 -16.89
N HIS A 557 -12.53 0.32 -17.14
CA HIS A 557 -13.41 -0.85 -17.26
C HIS A 557 -12.80 -2.10 -16.62
N TRP A 558 -13.59 -2.86 -15.86
CA TRP A 558 -13.12 -4.08 -15.17
C TRP A 558 -14.21 -5.15 -14.96
N ILE A 559 -13.76 -6.34 -14.56
CA ILE A 559 -14.59 -7.46 -14.09
C ILE A 559 -14.13 -7.84 -12.68
N GLU A 560 -15.04 -7.92 -11.72
CA GLU A 560 -14.72 -8.37 -10.36
C GLU A 560 -15.08 -9.85 -10.16
N TYR A 561 -14.21 -10.57 -9.45
CA TYR A 561 -14.38 -11.97 -9.04
C TYR A 561 -14.46 -12.04 -7.50
N PRO A 562 -15.57 -11.57 -6.90
CA PRO A 562 -15.76 -11.66 -5.46
C PRO A 562 -15.81 -13.13 -5.00
N PRO A 563 -15.43 -13.44 -3.76
CA PRO A 563 -15.73 -14.72 -3.15
C PRO A 563 -17.25 -14.98 -3.17
N ALA A 564 -17.65 -16.21 -3.43
CA ALA A 564 -19.06 -16.60 -3.41
C ALA A 564 -19.63 -16.57 -1.98
N GLU A 565 -20.97 -16.67 -1.83
CA GLU A 565 -21.64 -16.59 -0.51
C GLU A 565 -21.17 -17.66 0.49
N ASN A 566 -20.63 -18.80 0.01
CA ASN A 566 -20.02 -19.85 0.82
C ASN A 566 -18.52 -19.63 1.13
N GLY A 567 -17.97 -18.45 0.81
CA GLY A 567 -16.55 -18.11 0.99
C GLY A 567 -15.59 -18.67 -0.06
N SER A 568 -16.06 -19.44 -1.05
CA SER A 568 -15.19 -20.01 -2.08
C SER A 568 -14.65 -18.95 -3.05
N ILE A 569 -13.39 -19.12 -3.45
CA ILE A 569 -12.63 -18.20 -4.33
C ILE A 569 -12.38 -18.81 -5.70
N GLN A 570 -12.53 -18.02 -6.76
CA GLN A 570 -12.33 -18.48 -8.14
C GLN A 570 -10.83 -18.56 -8.46
N ARG A 571 -10.23 -19.74 -8.26
CA ARG A 571 -8.81 -20.03 -8.56
C ARG A 571 -8.51 -20.24 -10.04
N MET A 572 -9.55 -20.45 -10.84
CA MET A 572 -9.49 -20.60 -12.28
C MET A 572 -10.64 -19.79 -12.88
N VAL A 573 -10.34 -18.94 -13.86
CA VAL A 573 -11.33 -18.14 -14.61
C VAL A 573 -11.00 -18.22 -16.09
N THR A 574 -12.01 -18.24 -16.96
CA THR A 574 -11.83 -18.26 -18.42
C THR A 574 -12.43 -17.00 -19.00
N LEU A 575 -11.61 -16.18 -19.65
CA LEU A 575 -11.97 -14.89 -20.23
C LEU A 575 -12.15 -15.04 -21.74
N THR A 576 -13.22 -14.46 -22.30
CA THR A 576 -13.45 -14.45 -23.76
C THR A 576 -13.29 -13.04 -24.33
N GLU A 577 -12.83 -12.92 -25.57
CA GLU A 577 -12.69 -11.60 -26.21
C GLU A 577 -14.04 -10.88 -26.34
N ALA A 578 -15.12 -11.65 -26.54
CA ALA A 578 -16.49 -11.13 -26.60
C ALA A 578 -16.94 -10.54 -25.25
N GLU A 579 -16.70 -11.22 -24.13
CA GLU A 579 -17.00 -10.72 -22.79
C GLU A 579 -16.24 -9.43 -22.47
N LEU A 580 -14.93 -9.43 -22.73
CA LEU A 580 -14.06 -8.27 -22.47
C LEU A 580 -14.48 -7.06 -23.34
N ARG A 581 -14.74 -7.26 -24.64
CA ARG A 581 -15.22 -6.18 -25.52
C ARG A 581 -16.63 -5.73 -25.18
N ASN A 582 -17.51 -6.59 -24.68
CA ASN A 582 -18.86 -6.19 -24.25
C ASN A 582 -18.84 -5.22 -23.05
N LYS A 583 -17.80 -5.27 -22.20
CA LYS A 583 -17.58 -4.29 -21.11
C LYS A 583 -17.17 -2.90 -21.61
N LEU A 584 -16.61 -2.79 -22.82
CA LEU A 584 -16.22 -1.52 -23.42
C LEU A 584 -17.42 -0.80 -24.07
N PRO A 585 -17.47 0.55 -24.07
CA PRO A 585 -18.42 1.35 -24.86
C PRO A 585 -18.31 1.03 -26.35
N GLU A 586 -19.43 1.08 -27.08
CA GLU A 586 -19.55 0.55 -28.45
C GLU A 586 -18.48 1.09 -29.42
N GLY A 587 -18.19 2.40 -29.36
CA GLY A 587 -17.15 3.04 -30.18
C GLY A 587 -15.71 2.59 -29.87
N ARG A 588 -15.44 2.07 -28.66
CA ARG A 588 -14.14 1.54 -28.23
C ARG A 588 -14.04 0.01 -28.28
N ARG A 589 -15.07 -0.70 -28.77
CA ARG A 589 -15.03 -2.17 -28.94
C ARG A 589 -14.09 -2.64 -30.05
N LYS A 590 -13.62 -1.73 -30.92
CA LYS A 590 -12.66 -2.00 -32.01
C LYS A 590 -11.27 -1.52 -31.62
N GLY A 591 -10.24 -2.22 -32.08
CA GLY A 591 -8.83 -1.93 -31.77
C GLY A 591 -8.19 -2.97 -30.86
N LYS A 592 -6.93 -2.73 -30.52
CA LYS A 592 -6.11 -3.53 -29.62
C LYS A 592 -6.70 -3.54 -28.20
N LEU A 593 -6.59 -4.68 -27.53
CA LEU A 593 -7.15 -4.92 -26.19
C LEU A 593 -6.05 -5.39 -25.25
N ARG A 594 -5.76 -4.62 -24.20
CA ARG A 594 -4.85 -4.99 -23.10
C ARG A 594 -5.66 -5.33 -21.86
N ILE A 595 -5.23 -6.34 -21.10
CA ILE A 595 -5.82 -6.64 -19.78
C ILE A 595 -4.73 -6.78 -18.71
N SER A 596 -5.12 -6.59 -17.44
CA SER A 596 -4.30 -6.95 -16.28
C SER A 596 -5.14 -7.74 -15.28
N VAL A 597 -4.78 -9.01 -15.04
CA VAL A 597 -5.48 -9.87 -14.09
C VAL A 597 -4.82 -9.79 -12.73
N LYS A 598 -5.62 -9.56 -11.67
CA LYS A 598 -5.14 -9.38 -10.29
C LYS A 598 -5.67 -10.48 -9.38
N SER A 599 -4.84 -10.98 -8.47
CA SER A 599 -5.21 -12.00 -7.48
C SER A 599 -5.45 -11.42 -6.09
N TRP A 600 -6.17 -12.15 -5.23
CA TRP A 600 -6.36 -11.75 -3.82
C TRP A 600 -5.06 -11.72 -3.00
N GLY A 601 -3.97 -12.31 -3.51
CA GLY A 601 -2.62 -12.22 -2.94
C GLY A 601 -1.78 -11.06 -3.48
N GLY A 602 -2.34 -10.17 -4.32
CA GLY A 602 -1.62 -9.04 -4.91
C GLY A 602 -0.87 -9.34 -6.21
N GLY A 603 -0.77 -10.61 -6.60
CA GLY A 603 -0.14 -11.03 -7.85
C GLY A 603 -0.86 -10.50 -9.11
N THR A 604 -0.09 -10.32 -10.19
CA THR A 604 -0.52 -9.67 -11.43
C THR A 604 -0.13 -10.47 -12.67
N LEU A 605 -1.02 -10.50 -13.68
CA LEU A 605 -0.73 -10.95 -15.04
C LEU A 605 -1.23 -9.94 -16.08
N ASP A 606 -0.32 -9.09 -16.59
CA ASP A 606 -0.61 -8.18 -17.71
C ASP A 606 -0.44 -8.88 -19.06
N ILE A 607 -1.38 -8.66 -19.97
CA ILE A 607 -1.38 -9.17 -21.35
C ILE A 607 -1.64 -7.99 -22.28
N ASP A 608 -0.60 -7.57 -23.00
CA ASP A 608 -0.63 -6.36 -23.84
C ASP A 608 -1.56 -6.46 -25.05
N ASP A 609 -1.81 -7.67 -25.54
CA ASP A 609 -2.59 -7.91 -26.75
C ASP A 609 -3.37 -9.23 -26.63
N PHE A 610 -4.59 -9.13 -26.11
CA PHE A 610 -5.46 -10.28 -25.86
C PHE A 610 -5.82 -11.02 -27.15
N GLY A 611 -6.16 -10.28 -28.21
CA GLY A 611 -6.54 -10.84 -29.50
C GLY A 611 -5.38 -11.61 -30.14
N LYS A 612 -4.16 -11.03 -30.13
CA LYS A 612 -2.96 -11.74 -30.60
C LYS A 612 -2.64 -12.98 -29.76
N LEU A 613 -2.77 -12.89 -28.43
CA LEU A 613 -2.54 -14.04 -27.53
C LEU A 613 -3.54 -15.17 -27.79
N CYS A 614 -4.83 -14.88 -28.01
CA CYS A 614 -5.84 -15.91 -28.28
C CYS A 614 -5.90 -16.35 -29.76
N SER A 615 -5.15 -15.69 -30.65
CA SER A 615 -5.09 -16.01 -32.08
C SER A 615 -4.30 -17.27 -32.41
N LYS A 616 -4.46 -17.75 -33.65
CA LYS A 616 -3.67 -18.85 -34.22
C LYS A 616 -2.17 -18.54 -34.34
N GLU A 617 -1.71 -17.29 -34.21
CA GLU A 617 -0.27 -16.98 -34.16
C GLU A 617 0.40 -17.51 -32.87
N SER A 618 -0.40 -17.59 -31.80
CA SER A 618 0.01 -18.10 -30.49
C SER A 618 -0.16 -19.62 -30.35
N CYS A 619 -0.49 -20.31 -31.46
CA CYS A 619 -0.63 -21.76 -31.54
C CYS A 619 0.59 -22.38 -32.24
N VAL A 620 1.07 -23.51 -31.71
CA VAL A 620 2.10 -24.35 -32.32
C VAL A 620 1.55 -25.76 -32.49
N LYS A 621 1.66 -26.31 -33.71
CA LYS A 621 1.37 -27.72 -33.98
C LYS A 621 2.63 -28.54 -33.74
N ILE A 622 2.61 -29.38 -32.73
CA ILE A 622 3.67 -30.33 -32.43
C ILE A 622 3.39 -31.64 -33.19
N PRO A 623 4.37 -32.22 -33.91
CA PRO A 623 4.25 -33.57 -34.46
C PRO A 623 3.96 -34.58 -33.34
N SER A 624 2.97 -35.44 -33.53
CA SER A 624 2.67 -36.53 -32.60
C SER A 624 3.35 -37.83 -33.03
N ALA A 625 3.68 -38.69 -32.07
CA ALA A 625 4.10 -40.06 -32.32
C ALA A 625 2.99 -40.91 -33.00
N LEU A 626 1.72 -40.48 -32.91
CA LEU A 626 0.59 -41.07 -33.62
C LEU A 626 0.35 -40.36 -34.96
N PRO A 627 0.47 -41.05 -36.12
CA PRO A 627 0.17 -40.46 -37.42
C PRO A 627 -1.27 -39.94 -37.51
N GLY A 628 -1.44 -38.69 -37.93
CA GLY A 628 -2.76 -38.08 -38.23
C GLY A 628 -3.32 -37.15 -37.16
N LEU A 629 -2.91 -37.23 -35.89
CA LEU A 629 -3.35 -36.31 -34.83
C LEU A 629 -2.18 -35.42 -34.34
N PRO A 630 -1.96 -34.23 -34.93
CA PRO A 630 -0.96 -33.28 -34.43
C PRO A 630 -1.41 -32.69 -33.08
N LYS A 631 -0.53 -32.70 -32.08
CA LYS A 631 -0.80 -32.05 -30.79
C LYS A 631 -0.74 -30.53 -30.93
N THR A 632 -1.54 -29.81 -30.15
CA THR A 632 -1.53 -28.34 -30.14
C THR A 632 -0.98 -27.82 -28.82
N ALA A 633 -0.01 -26.90 -28.89
CA ALA A 633 0.56 -26.20 -27.76
C ALA A 633 0.35 -24.68 -27.89
N PHE A 634 0.18 -24.01 -26.76
CA PHE A 634 -0.20 -22.60 -26.71
C PHE A 634 0.90 -21.73 -26.09
N ARG A 635 1.22 -20.63 -26.76
CA ARG A 635 2.29 -19.68 -26.39
C ARG A 635 1.82 -18.80 -25.23
N GLY A 636 2.51 -18.86 -24.09
CA GLY A 636 2.25 -18.00 -22.91
C GLY A 636 2.81 -16.58 -23.01
N LYS A 637 2.73 -15.82 -21.90
CA LYS A 637 3.35 -14.49 -21.75
C LYS A 637 4.87 -14.56 -21.96
N ARG A 638 5.45 -13.47 -22.50
CA ARG A 638 6.89 -13.34 -22.75
C ARG A 638 7.62 -12.72 -21.57
N LEU A 639 8.84 -13.21 -21.32
CA LEU A 639 9.73 -12.77 -20.23
C LEU A 639 11.09 -12.33 -20.82
N GLY A 640 11.75 -11.33 -20.22
CA GLY A 640 13.06 -10.84 -20.68
C GLY A 640 13.04 -9.96 -21.94
N HIS A 641 14.22 -9.42 -22.31
CA HIS A 641 14.39 -8.48 -23.43
C HIS A 641 15.50 -8.91 -24.40
N SER A 642 15.10 -9.59 -25.48
CA SER A 642 15.99 -10.13 -26.52
C SER A 642 16.56 -9.10 -27.50
N GLN A 643 17.18 -8.02 -26.99
CA GLN A 643 17.63 -6.87 -27.80
C GLN A 643 19.14 -6.79 -28.10
N MET A 644 19.93 -7.80 -27.69
CA MET A 644 21.37 -7.81 -28.00
C MET A 644 21.68 -8.21 -29.44
N GLY A 645 22.75 -7.63 -30.02
CA GLY A 645 23.32 -8.12 -31.28
C GLY A 645 23.86 -9.54 -31.13
N GLY A 646 23.54 -10.43 -32.08
CA GLY A 646 23.87 -11.86 -31.99
C GLY A 646 22.91 -12.68 -31.12
N SER A 647 21.69 -12.19 -30.87
CA SER A 647 20.59 -12.99 -30.31
C SER A 647 19.98 -13.87 -31.41
N GLU A 648 19.86 -15.17 -31.13
CA GLU A 648 19.26 -16.17 -32.03
C GLU A 648 18.00 -16.78 -31.38
N ALA A 649 17.13 -17.43 -32.15
CA ALA A 649 15.89 -18.01 -31.66
C ALA A 649 15.83 -19.54 -31.89
N HIS A 650 15.69 -20.30 -30.80
CA HIS A 650 15.52 -21.75 -30.78
C HIS A 650 14.14 -22.15 -30.19
N GLU A 651 13.35 -22.90 -30.94
CA GLU A 651 12.16 -23.61 -30.44
C GLU A 651 12.52 -25.09 -30.30
N VAL A 652 12.34 -25.66 -29.11
CA VAL A 652 12.78 -27.01 -28.73
C VAL A 652 11.58 -27.82 -28.27
N VAL A 653 11.17 -28.78 -29.10
CA VAL A 653 10.25 -29.86 -28.71
C VAL A 653 11.05 -30.87 -27.88
N PHE A 654 10.56 -31.29 -26.71
CA PHE A 654 11.21 -32.35 -25.94
C PHE A 654 11.12 -33.70 -26.70
N THR A 655 12.25 -34.40 -26.78
CA THR A 655 12.36 -35.68 -27.49
C THR A 655 11.38 -36.71 -26.94
N SER A 656 11.13 -36.73 -25.64
CA SER A 656 10.14 -37.58 -24.96
C SER A 656 8.67 -37.34 -25.34
N THR A 657 8.34 -36.24 -26.05
CA THR A 657 7.02 -36.05 -26.67
C THR A 657 6.98 -36.58 -28.11
N LEU A 658 8.08 -36.44 -28.85
CA LEU A 658 8.20 -36.93 -30.22
C LEU A 658 8.43 -38.45 -30.29
N LYS A 659 9.00 -39.02 -29.23
CA LYS A 659 9.42 -40.41 -29.08
C LYS A 659 8.93 -40.94 -27.74
N GLN A 660 7.98 -41.87 -27.76
CA GLN A 660 7.46 -42.51 -26.54
C GLN A 660 8.45 -43.50 -25.92
N ASP A 661 9.50 -43.89 -26.64
CA ASP A 661 10.64 -44.70 -26.17
C ASP A 661 11.75 -43.84 -25.52
N ARG A 662 11.46 -42.60 -25.08
CA ARG A 662 12.43 -41.72 -24.43
C ARG A 662 11.87 -41.02 -23.19
N VAL A 663 12.69 -40.96 -22.14
CA VAL A 663 12.38 -40.33 -20.85
C VAL A 663 13.47 -39.34 -20.50
N LEU A 664 13.09 -38.14 -20.03
CA LEU A 664 14.04 -37.14 -19.55
C LEU A 664 14.72 -37.65 -18.27
N SER A 665 16.05 -37.84 -18.31
CA SER A 665 16.83 -38.39 -17.20
C SER A 665 17.42 -37.29 -16.30
N ARG A 666 17.92 -36.21 -16.91
CA ARG A 666 18.62 -35.11 -16.23
C ARG A 666 18.45 -33.80 -16.98
N ILE A 667 18.46 -32.71 -16.22
CA ILE A 667 18.56 -31.35 -16.74
C ILE A 667 19.86 -30.75 -16.24
N VAL A 668 20.68 -30.20 -17.14
CA VAL A 668 21.89 -29.44 -16.80
C VAL A 668 21.61 -27.96 -17.05
N PHE A 669 21.86 -27.13 -16.05
CA PHE A 669 21.69 -25.68 -16.08
C PHE A 669 23.06 -25.02 -16.20
N TYR A 670 23.25 -24.24 -17.26
CA TYR A 670 24.40 -23.38 -17.44
C TYR A 670 23.99 -21.99 -16.96
N HIS A 671 24.72 -21.43 -15.99
CA HIS A 671 24.34 -20.19 -15.32
C HIS A 671 25.51 -19.51 -14.61
N GLY A 672 25.36 -18.21 -14.37
CA GLY A 672 26.24 -17.38 -13.56
C GLY A 672 25.43 -16.29 -12.85
N SER A 673 25.62 -15.02 -13.25
CA SER A 673 24.75 -13.92 -12.80
C SER A 673 23.36 -13.90 -13.47
N ALA A 674 23.15 -14.79 -14.45
CA ALA A 674 21.91 -15.05 -15.18
C ALA A 674 21.96 -16.50 -15.74
N VAL A 675 20.89 -17.01 -16.36
CA VAL A 675 20.77 -18.43 -16.81
C VAL A 675 21.26 -18.66 -18.25
N ASP A 676 22.56 -18.84 -18.49
CA ASP A 676 23.19 -19.02 -19.82
C ASP A 676 22.53 -20.06 -20.75
N GLY A 677 21.97 -21.14 -20.19
CA GLY A 677 21.27 -22.15 -20.97
C GLY A 677 20.83 -23.37 -20.17
N MET A 678 20.16 -24.29 -20.85
CA MET A 678 19.72 -25.58 -20.32
C MET A 678 20.04 -26.69 -21.31
N GLU A 679 20.44 -27.85 -20.82
CA GLU A 679 20.64 -29.06 -21.61
C GLU A 679 19.84 -30.22 -21.02
N PHE A 680 18.89 -30.71 -21.81
CA PHE A 680 17.98 -31.79 -21.46
C PHE A 680 18.62 -33.11 -21.93
N VAL A 681 18.90 -34.01 -20.99
CA VAL A 681 19.54 -35.31 -21.23
C VAL A 681 18.49 -36.41 -21.06
N TYR A 682 18.46 -37.36 -21.97
CA TYR A 682 17.50 -38.47 -21.98
C TYR A 682 18.13 -39.76 -21.44
N ASP A 683 17.34 -40.84 -21.41
CA ASP A 683 17.72 -42.17 -20.94
C ASP A 683 18.74 -42.89 -21.85
N ASP A 684 18.89 -42.46 -23.10
CA ASP A 684 19.93 -42.92 -24.05
C ASP A 684 21.16 -42.00 -24.14
N ASP A 685 21.36 -41.13 -23.14
CA ASP A 685 22.39 -40.07 -23.10
C ASP A 685 22.31 -39.03 -24.24
N SER A 686 21.29 -39.08 -25.10
CA SER A 686 21.04 -38.04 -26.10
C SER A 686 20.66 -36.71 -25.44
N ARG A 687 20.96 -35.59 -26.11
CA ARG A 687 20.91 -34.26 -25.49
C ARG A 687 20.25 -33.22 -26.39
N GLN A 688 19.48 -32.33 -25.78
CA GLN A 688 18.97 -31.12 -26.43
C GLN A 688 19.42 -29.89 -25.64
N LEU A 689 20.28 -29.07 -26.25
CA LEU A 689 20.72 -27.79 -25.72
C LEU A 689 19.74 -26.68 -26.10
N PHE A 690 19.42 -25.81 -25.15
CA PHE A 690 18.58 -24.63 -25.28
C PHE A 690 19.34 -23.44 -24.67
N GLY A 691 19.79 -22.51 -25.50
CA GLY A 691 20.70 -21.44 -25.08
C GLY A 691 22.17 -21.87 -25.29
N LYS A 692 23.07 -21.50 -24.37
CA LYS A 692 24.52 -21.72 -24.52
C LYS A 692 25.11 -22.39 -23.27
N ARG A 693 26.20 -23.13 -23.45
CA ARG A 693 27.00 -23.69 -22.34
C ARG A 693 27.90 -22.60 -21.72
N GLY A 694 27.28 -21.57 -21.15
CA GLY A 694 27.95 -20.43 -20.53
C GLY A 694 28.02 -20.52 -18.99
N GLY A 695 28.42 -19.42 -18.35
CA GLY A 695 28.50 -19.32 -16.90
C GLY A 695 29.48 -20.33 -16.28
N LYS A 696 28.99 -21.10 -15.30
CA LYS A 696 29.74 -22.13 -14.58
C LYS A 696 30.14 -23.30 -15.49
N GLU A 697 31.44 -23.65 -15.49
CA GLU A 697 31.96 -24.80 -16.21
C GLU A 697 31.29 -26.12 -15.77
N GLY A 698 30.85 -26.92 -16.73
CA GLY A 698 30.07 -28.15 -16.48
C GLY A 698 28.59 -27.93 -16.12
N GLY A 699 28.20 -26.73 -15.72
CA GLY A 699 26.85 -26.41 -15.23
C GLY A 699 26.53 -26.99 -13.85
N ASP A 700 25.26 -26.93 -13.48
CA ASP A 700 24.67 -27.65 -12.33
C ASP A 700 23.58 -28.61 -12.82
N SER A 701 23.44 -29.77 -12.18
CA SER A 701 22.53 -30.83 -12.62
C SER A 701 21.34 -31.06 -11.69
N PHE A 702 20.22 -31.48 -12.27
CA PHE A 702 19.02 -31.94 -11.57
C PHE A 702 18.55 -33.25 -12.22
N ASP A 703 18.66 -34.36 -11.50
CA ASP A 703 18.22 -35.69 -11.96
C ASP A 703 16.73 -35.93 -11.67
N MET A 704 16.04 -36.52 -12.65
CA MET A 704 14.62 -36.88 -12.61
C MET A 704 14.45 -38.32 -12.08
N ASP A 705 13.40 -38.60 -11.31
CA ASP A 705 13.05 -39.97 -10.92
C ASP A 705 12.32 -40.70 -12.06
N ILE A 706 13.13 -41.22 -13.00
CA ILE A 706 12.69 -42.04 -14.15
C ILE A 706 11.81 -43.22 -13.69
N ARG A 707 12.12 -43.84 -12.55
CA ARG A 707 11.39 -45.03 -12.04
C ARG A 707 9.98 -44.70 -11.59
N ARG A 708 9.73 -43.46 -11.18
CA ARG A 708 8.41 -42.95 -10.79
C ARG A 708 7.71 -42.17 -11.91
N GLY A 709 8.31 -42.09 -13.10
CA GLY A 709 7.77 -41.31 -14.21
C GLY A 709 7.75 -39.82 -13.91
N GLU A 710 8.79 -39.29 -13.24
CA GLU A 710 8.87 -37.86 -12.95
C GLU A 710 9.04 -37.04 -14.24
N TYR A 711 8.15 -36.08 -14.47
CA TYR A 711 8.17 -35.19 -15.63
C TYR A 711 8.07 -33.72 -15.19
N ILE A 712 8.54 -32.80 -16.02
CA ILE A 712 8.41 -31.35 -15.78
C ILE A 712 6.92 -30.98 -15.80
N THR A 713 6.44 -30.27 -14.78
CA THR A 713 5.09 -29.66 -14.75
C THR A 713 5.12 -28.14 -14.96
N GLY A 714 6.31 -27.54 -14.90
CA GLY A 714 6.49 -26.12 -15.15
C GLY A 714 7.86 -25.58 -14.76
N PHE A 715 7.96 -24.25 -14.80
CA PHE A 715 9.13 -23.48 -14.40
C PHE A 715 8.73 -22.32 -13.48
N PHE A 716 9.52 -22.09 -12.44
CA PHE A 716 9.62 -20.78 -11.79
C PHE A 716 10.79 -20.02 -12.42
N VAL A 717 10.56 -18.77 -12.79
CA VAL A 717 11.50 -17.96 -13.58
C VAL A 717 11.60 -16.57 -12.94
N ARG A 718 12.81 -16.06 -12.72
CA ARG A 718 13.03 -14.64 -12.41
C ARG A 718 13.57 -13.93 -13.64
N ALA A 719 13.00 -12.79 -14.00
CA ALA A 719 13.36 -12.07 -15.22
C ALA A 719 13.17 -10.55 -15.12
N GLY A 720 14.21 -9.80 -15.48
CA GLY A 720 14.16 -8.37 -15.79
C GLY A 720 14.47 -8.16 -17.28
N PHE A 721 15.63 -7.56 -17.57
CA PHE A 721 16.14 -7.49 -18.96
C PHE A 721 16.61 -8.87 -19.46
N TRP A 722 17.09 -9.72 -18.55
CA TRP A 722 17.56 -11.08 -18.80
C TRP A 722 16.56 -12.10 -18.24
N ILE A 723 16.86 -13.40 -18.37
CA ILE A 723 16.36 -14.40 -17.42
C ILE A 723 17.41 -14.53 -16.31
N ASP A 724 17.13 -13.86 -15.20
CA ASP A 724 17.99 -13.79 -14.03
C ASP A 724 18.13 -15.15 -13.33
N GLY A 725 17.02 -15.90 -13.18
CA GLY A 725 17.05 -17.22 -12.54
C GLY A 725 15.96 -18.18 -13.02
N ILE A 726 16.19 -19.49 -12.87
CA ILE A 726 15.21 -20.53 -13.23
C ILE A 726 15.22 -21.72 -12.25
N GLN A 727 14.04 -22.27 -11.99
CA GLN A 727 13.80 -23.45 -11.18
C GLN A 727 12.78 -24.35 -11.91
N VAL A 728 13.06 -25.65 -11.99
CA VAL A 728 12.13 -26.65 -12.54
C VAL A 728 11.14 -27.11 -11.47
N LEU A 729 9.89 -27.27 -11.89
CA LEU A 729 8.77 -27.82 -11.14
C LEU A 729 8.38 -29.17 -11.77
N THR A 730 8.04 -30.16 -10.95
CA THR A 730 7.87 -31.56 -11.39
C THR A 730 6.50 -32.15 -11.02
N SER A 731 6.16 -33.28 -11.65
CA SER A 731 4.94 -34.07 -11.37
C SER A 731 4.91 -34.68 -9.96
N MET A 732 6.09 -34.87 -9.34
CA MET A 732 6.22 -35.35 -7.96
C MET A 732 6.17 -34.22 -6.92
N GLY A 733 5.96 -32.96 -7.34
CA GLY A 733 5.98 -31.80 -6.45
C GLY A 733 7.38 -31.39 -5.98
N ARG A 734 8.45 -32.07 -6.45
CA ARG A 734 9.83 -31.60 -6.29
C ARG A 734 10.00 -30.28 -7.04
N ARG A 735 10.77 -29.38 -6.45
CA ARG A 735 11.35 -28.21 -7.11
C ARG A 735 12.87 -28.39 -7.17
N SER A 736 13.52 -27.93 -8.22
CA SER A 736 14.98 -27.85 -8.25
C SER A 736 15.50 -26.72 -7.35
N PRO A 737 16.81 -26.63 -7.08
CA PRO A 737 17.43 -25.35 -6.72
C PRO A 737 17.05 -24.26 -7.73
N LEU A 738 17.15 -22.99 -7.31
CA LEU A 738 17.04 -21.84 -8.20
C LEU A 738 18.43 -21.57 -8.79
N PHE A 739 18.59 -21.79 -10.08
CA PHE A 739 19.84 -21.58 -10.81
C PHE A 739 19.86 -20.17 -11.41
N GLY A 740 21.03 -19.55 -11.52
CA GLY A 740 21.18 -18.11 -11.78
C GLY A 740 21.04 -17.26 -10.51
N ASN A 741 20.65 -15.99 -10.68
CA ASN A 741 20.49 -15.04 -9.59
C ASN A 741 19.11 -15.17 -8.92
N ALA A 742 19.11 -15.53 -7.64
CA ALA A 742 17.89 -15.68 -6.85
C ALA A 742 17.19 -14.34 -6.48
N HIS A 743 17.86 -13.19 -6.68
CA HIS A 743 17.43 -11.90 -6.13
C HIS A 743 17.17 -10.81 -7.17
N SER A 744 17.70 -10.89 -8.40
CA SER A 744 17.33 -9.98 -9.50
C SER A 744 16.17 -10.51 -10.37
N GLY A 745 15.47 -9.59 -11.04
CA GLY A 745 14.30 -9.89 -11.88
C GLY A 745 12.97 -10.04 -11.12
N ASP A 746 11.86 -9.83 -11.84
CA ASP A 746 10.50 -10.12 -11.33
C ASP A 746 10.23 -11.63 -11.34
N ALA A 747 9.40 -12.12 -10.43
CA ALA A 747 9.12 -13.55 -10.26
C ALA A 747 7.88 -14.00 -11.05
N TYR A 748 8.05 -15.05 -11.85
CA TYR A 748 7.01 -15.65 -12.68
C TYR A 748 6.93 -17.16 -12.42
N VAL A 749 5.72 -17.72 -12.48
CA VAL A 749 5.51 -19.18 -12.53
C VAL A 749 4.80 -19.50 -13.85
N SER A 750 5.22 -20.57 -14.51
CA SER A 750 4.51 -21.18 -15.64
C SER A 750 4.34 -22.66 -15.35
N THR A 751 3.10 -23.10 -15.13
CA THR A 751 2.72 -24.49 -14.86
C THR A 751 1.48 -24.88 -15.65
N ALA A 752 1.36 -26.16 -16.03
CA ALA A 752 0.15 -26.71 -16.64
C ALA A 752 -0.48 -27.76 -15.70
N SER A 753 -1.81 -27.81 -15.69
CA SER A 753 -2.59 -28.60 -14.74
C SER A 753 -2.61 -30.11 -15.03
N GLY A 754 -1.51 -30.79 -14.68
CA GLY A 754 -1.33 -32.25 -14.83
C GLY A 754 -1.01 -32.67 -16.27
N ALA A 755 -0.13 -33.65 -16.45
CA ALA A 755 0.30 -34.28 -17.73
C ALA A 755 0.87 -33.38 -18.87
N LEU A 756 0.61 -32.06 -18.85
CA LEU A 756 0.55 -31.23 -20.05
C LEU A 756 1.77 -30.32 -20.32
N PHE A 757 2.85 -30.43 -19.54
CA PHE A 757 4.10 -29.67 -19.77
C PHE A 757 5.21 -30.48 -20.48
N GLY A 758 4.95 -31.75 -20.84
CA GLY A 758 5.97 -32.70 -21.30
C GLY A 758 6.54 -32.49 -22.71
N SER A 759 6.30 -31.34 -23.37
CA SER A 759 6.41 -31.21 -24.83
C SER A 759 7.25 -30.08 -25.44
N LEU A 760 7.24 -28.83 -24.94
CA LEU A 760 7.73 -27.70 -25.75
C LEU A 760 8.29 -26.51 -24.93
N LEU A 761 9.37 -25.91 -25.45
CA LEU A 761 10.09 -24.76 -24.87
C LEU A 761 10.54 -23.82 -26.00
N ALA A 762 10.39 -22.48 -25.90
CA ALA A 762 10.85 -21.56 -26.96
C ALA A 762 11.58 -20.28 -26.49
N HIS A 763 12.57 -19.90 -27.30
CA HIS A 763 13.48 -18.77 -27.11
C HIS A 763 12.84 -17.37 -27.12
N ALA A 764 13.53 -16.36 -26.58
CA ALA A 764 14.98 -16.28 -26.30
C ALA A 764 15.40 -16.05 -24.85
N LEU A 765 16.23 -16.98 -24.36
CA LEU A 765 17.21 -16.74 -23.32
C LEU A 765 18.29 -15.78 -23.88
N THR A 766 18.25 -14.51 -23.49
CA THR A 766 19.22 -13.50 -23.96
C THR A 766 20.40 -13.43 -22.99
N LEU A 767 21.56 -14.03 -23.31
CA LEU A 767 22.71 -14.04 -22.39
C LEU A 767 24.05 -13.68 -23.05
N PRO A 768 24.77 -12.69 -22.50
CA PRO A 768 26.13 -12.37 -22.91
C PRO A 768 27.15 -13.19 -22.11
N CYS A 769 28.16 -13.70 -22.80
CA CYS A 769 29.37 -14.22 -22.16
C CYS A 769 30.03 -13.12 -21.32
N VAL A 770 30.24 -13.37 -20.02
CA VAL A 770 31.19 -12.60 -19.23
C VAL A 770 32.60 -12.98 -19.66
N GLN A 771 33.13 -12.29 -20.68
CA GLN A 771 34.58 -12.17 -20.77
C GLN A 771 35.04 -11.30 -19.57
N PRO A 772 35.93 -11.81 -18.70
CA PRO A 772 36.45 -10.98 -17.62
C PRO A 772 37.26 -9.82 -18.22
N TYR A 773 37.15 -8.63 -17.62
CA TYR A 773 37.83 -7.39 -18.02
C TYR A 773 39.37 -7.41 -17.79
N ALA A 774 40.01 -8.57 -17.91
CA ALA A 774 41.41 -8.83 -17.59
C ALA A 774 42.41 -8.30 -18.62
N ASN A 775 42.01 -8.12 -19.89
CA ASN A 775 42.93 -7.75 -20.98
C ASN A 775 42.90 -6.26 -21.38
N THR A 776 41.86 -5.50 -21.04
CA THR A 776 41.82 -4.05 -21.29
C THR A 776 42.87 -3.31 -20.46
N ALA A 777 43.20 -3.81 -19.27
CA ALA A 777 44.27 -3.30 -18.41
C ALA A 777 45.68 -3.48 -18.98
N LYS A 778 45.90 -4.46 -19.88
CA LYS A 778 47.23 -4.78 -20.45
C LYS A 778 47.53 -4.10 -21.79
N ARG A 779 46.54 -3.50 -22.46
CA ARG A 779 46.76 -2.75 -23.72
C ARG A 779 46.97 -1.24 -23.56
N LEU A 780 46.95 -0.72 -22.34
CA LEU A 780 47.22 0.71 -22.04
C LEU A 780 48.65 1.01 -21.53
N GLN A 781 49.53 0.01 -21.41
CA GLN A 781 50.91 0.21 -20.93
C GLN A 781 51.97 0.46 -22.02
N HIS A 782 51.65 0.23 -23.31
CA HIS A 782 52.59 0.42 -24.42
C HIS A 782 52.13 1.49 -25.42
N LEU A 783 52.18 2.77 -25.01
CA LEU A 783 52.11 3.92 -25.93
C LEU A 783 52.83 5.17 -25.35
N ARG A 784 54.12 5.02 -25.00
CA ARG A 784 55.01 6.17 -24.80
C ARG A 784 55.64 6.58 -26.14
N CYS A 785 55.22 7.72 -26.69
CA CYS A 785 56.11 8.54 -27.51
C CYS A 785 55.69 10.02 -27.48
N HIS A 786 56.64 10.91 -27.76
CA HIS A 786 56.51 12.37 -27.57
C HIS A 786 55.59 13.04 -28.61
N GLY A 787 55.05 14.21 -28.28
CA GLY A 787 54.42 15.09 -29.28
C GLY A 787 53.45 16.13 -28.71
N GLN A 788 52.16 15.79 -28.69
CA GLN A 788 51.08 16.79 -28.83
C GLN A 788 50.15 16.97 -27.61
N LEU A 789 50.39 16.27 -26.49
CA LEU A 789 49.50 16.29 -25.31
C LEU A 789 49.31 17.67 -24.65
N ARG A 790 50.22 18.63 -24.86
CA ARG A 790 50.11 20.01 -24.30
C ARG A 790 49.15 20.93 -25.06
N ALA A 791 48.70 20.58 -26.26
CA ALA A 791 47.65 21.29 -26.97
C ALA A 791 46.26 20.77 -26.55
N LEU A 792 46.06 19.46 -26.63
CA LEU A 792 44.79 18.80 -26.30
C LEU A 792 44.35 19.07 -24.85
N ALA A 793 45.29 19.08 -23.90
CA ALA A 793 45.01 19.36 -22.49
C ALA A 793 44.46 20.79 -22.24
N ARG A 794 44.80 21.79 -23.07
CA ARG A 794 44.23 23.15 -22.95
C ARG A 794 42.84 23.27 -23.55
N TRP A 795 42.51 22.43 -24.54
CA TRP A 795 41.18 22.39 -25.15
C TRP A 795 40.18 21.63 -24.26
N LEU A 796 40.59 20.47 -23.71
CA LEU A 796 39.76 19.63 -22.84
C LEU A 796 39.42 20.27 -21.48
N LEU A 797 40.19 21.25 -21.01
CA LEU A 797 39.91 21.98 -19.77
C LEU A 797 38.78 23.04 -19.89
N GLY A 798 38.23 23.27 -21.09
CA GLY A 798 37.22 24.32 -21.32
C GLY A 798 35.74 23.89 -21.31
N HIS A 799 35.40 22.71 -21.85
CA HIS A 799 34.02 22.40 -22.27
C HIS A 799 33.49 21.08 -21.67
N HIS A 800 33.49 20.98 -20.34
CA HIS A 800 33.18 19.74 -19.63
C HIS A 800 31.67 19.38 -19.53
N HIS A 801 30.78 20.31 -19.88
CA HIS A 801 29.31 20.12 -19.81
C HIS A 801 28.69 19.62 -21.14
N GLU A 802 29.08 20.19 -22.28
CA GLU A 802 28.38 19.96 -23.56
C GLU A 802 28.47 18.51 -24.05
N MET A 803 29.59 17.81 -23.80
CA MET A 803 29.72 16.40 -24.17
C MET A 803 28.81 15.47 -23.35
N ARG A 804 28.44 15.82 -22.12
CA ARG A 804 27.43 15.07 -21.34
C ARG A 804 26.02 15.32 -21.89
N ALA A 805 25.71 16.57 -22.24
CA ALA A 805 24.46 16.90 -22.91
C ALA A 805 24.34 16.16 -24.24
N LEU A 806 25.39 16.13 -25.07
CA LEU A 806 25.38 15.42 -26.35
C LEU A 806 25.21 13.90 -26.18
N PHE A 807 25.86 13.28 -25.19
CA PHE A 807 25.72 11.85 -24.94
C PHE A 807 24.32 11.47 -24.42
N LEU A 808 23.72 12.30 -23.56
CA LEU A 808 22.34 12.12 -23.09
C LEU A 808 21.31 12.41 -24.18
N LEU A 809 21.53 13.43 -25.02
CA LEU A 809 20.65 13.76 -26.14
C LEU A 809 20.69 12.66 -27.21
N LEU A 810 21.87 12.12 -27.54
CA LEU A 810 22.00 10.95 -28.41
C LEU A 810 21.34 9.71 -27.80
N SER A 811 21.42 9.53 -26.49
CA SER A 811 20.71 8.44 -25.78
C SER A 811 19.19 8.61 -25.85
N TRP A 812 18.67 9.83 -25.68
CA TRP A 812 17.24 10.13 -25.68
C TRP A 812 16.62 10.13 -27.09
N VAL A 813 17.36 10.61 -28.09
CA VAL A 813 16.96 10.50 -29.50
C VAL A 813 17.00 9.03 -29.95
N ALA A 814 17.98 8.24 -29.53
CA ALA A 814 17.99 6.79 -29.76
C ALA A 814 16.83 6.06 -29.05
N TRP A 815 16.46 6.50 -27.84
CA TRP A 815 15.33 5.98 -27.07
C TRP A 815 13.98 6.21 -27.77
N ARG A 816 13.77 7.40 -28.35
CA ARG A 816 12.50 7.76 -29.01
C ARG A 816 12.39 7.29 -30.47
N ALA A 817 13.50 7.03 -31.16
CA ALA A 817 13.53 6.75 -32.60
C ALA A 817 13.48 5.26 -33.01
N LYS A 818 13.38 4.31 -32.08
CA LYS A 818 13.56 2.87 -32.39
C LYS A 818 12.42 1.92 -31.96
N TYR A 819 11.17 2.38 -32.04
CA TYR A 819 9.98 1.57 -31.76
C TYR A 819 9.20 1.13 -33.02
N GLN A 820 9.77 0.20 -33.78
CA GLN A 820 9.00 -0.76 -34.59
C GLN A 820 9.69 -2.13 -34.61
N SER A 821 8.89 -3.19 -34.46
CA SER A 821 9.18 -4.64 -34.62
C SER A 821 10.03 -5.42 -33.58
N ASN A 822 9.38 -6.45 -33.02
CA ASN A 822 9.84 -7.83 -32.71
C ASN A 822 11.00 -8.13 -31.73
N GLY A 823 10.69 -8.96 -30.70
CA GLY A 823 11.58 -9.67 -29.76
C GLY A 823 10.76 -10.58 -28.82
N TYR A 824 11.28 -11.74 -28.38
CA TYR A 824 10.46 -12.84 -27.80
C TYR A 824 11.17 -13.68 -26.71
N CYS A 825 10.39 -14.30 -25.81
CA CYS A 825 10.67 -15.55 -25.05
C CYS A 825 9.33 -16.23 -24.68
N ILE A 826 9.20 -17.57 -24.67
CA ILE A 826 7.88 -18.23 -24.51
C ILE A 826 7.96 -19.61 -23.80
N PHE A 827 7.09 -19.82 -22.81
CA PHE A 827 6.76 -21.14 -22.24
C PHE A 827 5.39 -21.62 -22.72
N PHE A 828 5.15 -22.93 -22.72
CA PHE A 828 3.93 -23.57 -23.25
C PHE A 828 3.26 -24.49 -22.24
N GLY A 829 1.94 -24.59 -22.35
CA GLY A 829 1.17 -25.76 -21.93
C GLY A 829 0.53 -26.45 -23.13
N LEU A 830 0.36 -27.77 -23.06
CA LEU A 830 -0.59 -28.50 -23.88
C LEU A 830 -2.01 -28.34 -23.32
N GLY A 831 -3.01 -28.63 -24.16
CA GLY A 831 -4.30 -29.14 -23.74
C GLY A 831 -4.61 -30.39 -24.54
N GLU A 832 -5.02 -31.48 -23.89
CA GLU A 832 -5.55 -32.68 -24.56
C GLU A 832 -6.92 -33.02 -23.96
N TYR A 833 -7.90 -33.20 -24.85
CA TYR A 833 -9.22 -33.72 -24.51
C TYR A 833 -9.19 -35.24 -24.37
N PHE A 834 -10.09 -35.76 -23.55
CA PHE A 834 -10.77 -37.04 -23.76
C PHE A 834 -12.22 -36.74 -24.15
#